data_AF-A0A2V7UE03-F1
#
_entry.id   AF-A0A2V7UE03-F1
#
_cell.length_a   1.000
_cell.length_b   1.000
_cell.length_c   1.000
_cell.angle_alpha   90.00
_cell.angle_beta   90.00
_cell.angle_gamma   90.00
#
_symmetry.space_group_name_H-M   'P 1'
#
loop_
_entity.id
_entity.type
_entity.pdbx_description
1 polymer ?
#
loop_
_entity_poly.entity_id
_entity_poly.type
_entity_poly.pdbx_seq_one_letter_code
_entity_poly.pdbx_strand_id
1 'polypeptide(L)'
;MVQKRTAQRIALVALAAVAGLAASPRRIHVDRGRGWPAHGGNAGHTQFSPLDQINRGNVARLAVAWVHHTGDARADDRSQIQCNPIVVGPVLYGTSAGLKAFALDAATGRELWTFDPFAGPGEQPIGVNRGVMYWEDGDDARILFGAGSRLYALEARTGRPVAGFGREGSIDLRQDLGRDVTGLHLVSTTPGVVWRDLVIMGMRVGEGPAPAAPGHIRAYDVRSGRLRWTFHTIPWPGEVGYETWPEDAWKRVGGANTWSGISLDAERGVVFAPTGSPAYDFWGGNRLGANLFANCILALDAATGKRLWHYQVVHHDVWDRDLPAAPILFSLRRGGRRIAALAQITKSAHVFLLDRQTGQPLLPVEEQPAPPSDLDGETTWPTQPLPLKPPPFARQSLTEDGVTDRTPEAHAEARARLRALRTGRQFMPPSREGTVIFPGFDGGGEWGGAAVDPATGTLYVNSSEMAWVLTMVPVPARASAPVGERVYVQYCASCHGIDRRGGSAQGQLVPSLVDVGHRFDSTDLVALIDKGKGTMPSFGFISDGEKKAIAAFLRGESASKGEEEEGEKVEAGVPFTSTGYNRFLDSEGYPAVKPPWGTLNAVDLVHGETRWRVPLGEYPELTRRGIPPTGTENYGGPVVTAGGLVFIAASRDEMFHAFDKRTGRLLWQARLPAGGYATPSTYEVGGRQYVVVAAGGGKMGTRSGDAYVAFALP
;
A
#
# COMPACT_ATOMS: atom_id res chain seq x y z
N MET A 1 -62.01 76.92 13.14
CA MET A 1 -63.35 76.54 12.63
C MET A 1 -63.20 75.48 11.55
N VAL A 2 -63.44 74.23 11.94
CA VAL A 2 -64.31 73.21 11.31
C VAL A 2 -64.46 73.19 9.76
N GLN A 3 -63.89 72.11 9.20
CA GLN A 3 -64.35 71.18 8.13
C GLN A 3 -64.69 71.70 6.71
N LYS A 4 -64.05 71.10 5.69
CA LYS A 4 -64.46 69.84 5.03
C LYS A 4 -63.42 69.30 4.02
N ARG A 5 -63.03 68.04 4.26
CA ARG A 5 -62.73 66.90 3.36
C ARG A 5 -62.06 67.10 1.98
N THR A 6 -60.90 66.43 1.83
CA THR A 6 -60.68 65.41 0.78
C THR A 6 -59.73 64.34 1.32
N ALA A 7 -60.05 63.07 1.11
CA ALA A 7 -59.26 61.91 1.54
C ALA A 7 -58.65 61.21 0.32
N GLN A 8 -57.34 60.96 0.35
CA GLN A 8 -56.67 59.97 -0.51
C GLN A 8 -55.84 59.05 0.38
N ARG A 9 -56.04 57.75 0.18
CA ARG A 9 -55.40 56.64 0.90
C ARG A 9 -54.00 56.40 0.33
N ILE A 10 -52.99 56.34 1.19
CA ILE A 10 -51.71 55.69 0.91
C ILE A 10 -51.52 54.60 1.98
N ALA A 11 -51.35 53.36 1.52
CA ALA A 11 -51.09 52.21 2.38
C ALA A 11 -49.63 52.23 2.87
N LEU A 12 -49.44 52.13 4.19
CA LEU A 12 -48.14 51.95 4.83
C LEU A 12 -47.90 50.45 5.02
N VAL A 13 -46.91 49.89 4.34
CA VAL A 13 -46.39 48.55 4.63
C VAL A 13 -45.34 48.68 5.73
N ALA A 14 -45.61 48.11 6.90
CA ALA A 14 -44.66 48.02 8.00
C ALA A 14 -43.66 46.90 7.72
N LEU A 15 -42.38 47.26 7.55
CA LEU A 15 -41.27 46.31 7.46
C LEU A 15 -40.88 45.89 8.89
N ALA A 16 -41.25 44.67 9.29
CA ALA A 16 -40.73 44.05 10.51
C ALA A 16 -39.32 43.51 10.22
N ALA A 17 -38.30 44.09 10.88
CA ALA A 17 -36.93 43.60 10.82
C ALA A 17 -36.82 42.28 11.60
N VAL A 18 -36.78 41.16 10.89
CA VAL A 18 -36.36 39.87 11.43
C VAL A 18 -34.84 39.88 11.50
N ALA A 19 -34.29 40.03 12.71
CA ALA A 19 -32.87 39.79 12.97
C ALA A 19 -32.59 38.29 12.83
N GLY A 20 -32.33 37.85 11.60
CA GLY A 20 -31.79 36.52 11.34
C GLY A 20 -30.36 36.44 11.88
N LEU A 21 -30.14 35.60 12.89
CA LEU A 21 -28.82 35.10 13.23
C LEU A 21 -28.30 34.26 12.05
N ALA A 22 -27.71 34.94 11.06
CA ALA A 22 -26.89 34.30 10.07
C ALA A 22 -25.65 33.75 10.78
N ALA A 23 -25.64 32.43 11.01
CA ALA A 23 -24.42 31.73 11.42
C ALA A 23 -23.34 32.01 10.37
N SER A 24 -22.35 32.83 10.73
CA SER A 24 -21.20 33.08 9.87
C SER A 24 -20.55 31.73 9.52
N PRO A 25 -20.13 31.49 8.27
CA PRO A 25 -19.48 30.24 7.91
C PRO A 25 -18.24 30.07 8.78
N ARG A 26 -18.28 29.09 9.69
CA ARG A 26 -17.10 28.69 10.47
C ARG A 26 -16.06 28.23 9.46
N ARG A 27 -14.99 29.03 9.30
CA ARG A 27 -13.79 28.61 8.59
C ARG A 27 -13.29 27.32 9.23
N ILE A 28 -13.08 26.27 8.44
CA ILE A 28 -12.35 25.09 8.89
C ILE A 28 -10.90 25.53 8.92
N HIS A 29 -10.37 25.90 10.10
CA HIS A 29 -8.96 26.22 10.23
C HIS A 29 -8.18 24.91 10.40
N VAL A 30 -7.15 24.69 9.60
CA VAL A 30 -6.18 23.59 9.82
C VAL A 30 -5.40 23.90 11.09
N ASP A 31 -5.88 23.37 12.23
CA ASP A 31 -5.17 23.51 13.50
C ASP A 31 -3.92 22.63 13.50
N ARG A 32 -2.77 23.28 13.24
CA ARG A 32 -1.45 22.64 13.16
C ARG A 32 -1.03 22.14 14.54
N GLY A 33 -1.36 20.88 14.81
CA GLY A 33 -0.96 20.16 16.02
C GLY A 33 -2.12 19.48 16.76
N ARG A 34 -3.37 19.83 16.44
CA ARG A 34 -4.56 19.20 17.01
C ARG A 34 -5.31 18.29 16.04
N GLY A 35 -5.15 18.47 14.73
CA GLY A 35 -5.73 17.59 13.71
C GLY A 35 -4.83 16.43 13.28
N TRP A 36 -5.27 15.73 12.22
CA TRP A 36 -4.49 14.74 11.48
C TRP A 36 -4.60 15.07 9.98
N PRO A 37 -4.00 16.16 9.51
CA PRO A 37 -4.41 16.84 8.28
C PRO A 37 -4.05 16.12 6.98
N ALA A 38 -3.20 15.08 7.04
CA ALA A 38 -2.79 14.32 5.87
C ALA A 38 -2.62 12.84 6.22
N HIS A 39 -2.67 12.00 5.20
CA HIS A 39 -2.26 10.60 5.30
C HIS A 39 -0.83 10.52 5.88
N GLY A 40 -0.60 9.62 6.84
CA GLY A 40 0.67 9.55 7.58
C GLY A 40 0.86 10.67 8.62
N GLY A 41 -0.21 11.42 8.92
CA GLY A 41 -0.29 12.47 9.95
C GLY A 41 0.12 13.86 9.49
N ASN A 42 1.10 13.96 8.60
CA ASN A 42 1.48 15.20 7.94
C ASN A 42 2.15 14.90 6.59
N ALA A 43 2.42 15.94 5.81
CA ALA A 43 3.08 15.84 4.51
C ALA A 43 4.43 15.10 4.54
N GLY A 44 5.11 15.04 5.69
CA GLY A 44 6.36 14.30 5.87
C GLY A 44 6.20 12.88 6.40
N HIS A 45 4.97 12.36 6.53
CA HIS A 45 4.68 10.98 6.97
C HIS A 45 5.29 10.59 8.33
N THR A 46 5.46 11.54 9.27
CA THR A 46 6.09 11.22 10.56
C THR A 46 5.27 10.27 11.44
N GLN A 47 3.95 10.17 11.20
CA GLN A 47 3.00 9.44 12.05
C GLN A 47 3.15 9.81 13.54
N PHE A 48 3.53 11.07 13.80
CA PHE A 48 3.72 11.64 15.11
C PHE A 48 2.66 12.68 15.42
N SER A 49 2.12 12.62 16.63
CA SER A 49 1.25 13.65 17.18
C SER A 49 1.87 14.32 18.40
N PRO A 50 1.83 15.67 18.47
CA PRO A 50 2.27 16.40 19.65
C PRO A 50 1.27 16.31 20.82
N LEU A 51 0.10 15.68 20.63
CA LEU A 51 -0.91 15.52 21.68
C LEU A 51 -0.42 14.57 22.78
N ASP A 52 -0.72 14.93 24.03
CA ASP A 52 -0.28 14.22 25.24
C ASP A 52 -1.37 14.06 26.31
N GLN A 53 -2.61 14.45 26.00
CA GLN A 53 -3.76 14.26 26.90
C GLN A 53 -3.92 12.77 27.25
N ILE A 54 -3.80 11.90 26.25
CA ILE A 54 -3.64 10.46 26.42
C ILE A 54 -2.15 10.15 26.59
N ASN A 55 -1.77 9.63 27.74
CA ASN A 55 -0.39 9.37 28.11
C ASN A 55 -0.23 8.11 28.97
N ARG A 56 1.02 7.76 29.28
CA ARG A 56 1.39 6.56 30.06
C ARG A 56 0.65 6.43 31.40
N GLY A 57 0.28 7.54 32.03
CA GLY A 57 -0.38 7.54 33.34
C GLY A 57 -1.89 7.29 33.28
N ASN A 58 -2.51 7.44 32.11
CA ASN A 58 -3.98 7.39 31.99
C ASN A 58 -4.51 6.52 30.83
N VAL A 59 -3.64 6.00 29.96
CA VAL A 59 -4.02 5.16 28.79
C VAL A 59 -4.86 3.95 29.16
N ALA A 60 -4.66 3.39 30.37
CA ALA A 60 -5.45 2.25 30.86
C ALA A 60 -6.95 2.57 31.02
N ARG A 61 -7.35 3.84 30.99
CA ARG A 61 -8.74 4.30 31.09
C ARG A 61 -9.40 4.56 29.73
N LEU A 62 -8.71 4.31 28.62
CA LEU A 62 -9.30 4.51 27.29
C LEU A 62 -10.54 3.62 27.12
N ALA A 63 -11.60 4.22 26.60
CA ALA A 63 -12.83 3.55 26.24
C ALA A 63 -13.23 3.93 24.81
N VAL A 64 -14.07 3.09 24.20
CA VAL A 64 -14.68 3.40 22.91
C VAL A 64 -15.52 4.67 23.07
N ALA A 65 -15.18 5.70 22.29
CA ALA A 65 -15.92 6.95 22.23
C ALA A 65 -17.07 6.87 21.22
N TRP A 66 -16.82 6.27 20.06
CA TRP A 66 -17.81 6.00 19.03
C TRP A 66 -17.35 4.90 18.09
N VAL A 67 -18.32 4.30 17.39
CA VAL A 67 -18.11 3.35 16.29
C VAL A 67 -18.96 3.80 15.10
N HIS A 68 -18.36 3.83 13.92
CA HIS A 68 -19.07 4.09 12.66
C HIS A 68 -18.92 2.88 11.74
N HIS A 69 -20.04 2.36 11.23
CA HIS A 69 -20.06 1.27 10.25
C HIS A 69 -20.33 1.83 8.87
N THR A 70 -19.46 1.54 7.90
CA THR A 70 -19.62 2.05 6.53
C THR A 70 -20.65 1.26 5.71
N GLY A 71 -21.10 0.09 6.19
CA GLY A 71 -22.05 -0.76 5.49
C GLY A 71 -21.47 -1.58 4.34
N ASP A 72 -20.14 -1.67 4.24
CA ASP A 72 -19.42 -2.31 3.12
C ASP A 72 -18.66 -3.58 3.54
N ALA A 73 -19.12 -4.23 4.62
CA ALA A 73 -18.61 -5.54 4.99
C ALA A 73 -19.01 -6.59 3.93
N ARG A 74 -18.03 -7.34 3.43
CA ARG A 74 -18.22 -8.34 2.38
C ARG A 74 -18.52 -9.70 3.02
N ALA A 75 -19.49 -10.41 2.45
CA ALA A 75 -19.87 -11.74 2.92
C ALA A 75 -18.82 -12.83 2.62
N ASP A 76 -17.82 -12.55 1.77
CA ASP A 76 -16.78 -13.50 1.36
C ASP A 76 -15.50 -13.40 2.21
N ASP A 77 -15.55 -12.70 3.34
CA ASP A 77 -14.41 -12.45 4.23
C ASP A 77 -13.21 -11.74 3.55
N ARG A 78 -13.49 -10.80 2.63
CA ARG A 78 -12.46 -10.03 1.91
C ARG A 78 -12.55 -8.50 2.02
N SER A 79 -13.36 -7.96 2.92
CA SER A 79 -13.33 -6.51 3.22
C SER A 79 -11.94 -6.12 3.68
N GLN A 80 -11.39 -5.06 3.11
CA GLN A 80 -10.15 -4.47 3.57
C GLN A 80 -10.33 -2.96 3.64
N ILE A 81 -10.13 -2.40 4.82
CA ILE A 81 -10.04 -0.95 5.00
C ILE A 81 -8.62 -0.65 5.45
N GLN A 82 -7.82 -0.13 4.51
CA GLN A 82 -6.43 0.28 4.73
C GLN A 82 -6.31 1.79 4.99
N CYS A 83 -7.45 2.46 5.14
CA CYS A 83 -7.56 3.90 5.27
C CYS A 83 -6.94 4.41 6.57
N ASN A 84 -5.92 5.28 6.45
CA ASN A 84 -5.54 6.20 7.50
C ASN A 84 -6.40 7.47 7.36
N PRO A 85 -7.47 7.65 8.16
CA PRO A 85 -8.39 8.77 7.97
C PRO A 85 -7.71 10.09 8.31
N ILE A 86 -8.05 11.15 7.59
CA ILE A 86 -7.58 12.50 7.90
C ILE A 86 -8.62 13.24 8.72
N VAL A 87 -8.17 14.14 9.59
CA VAL A 87 -9.05 14.99 10.41
C VAL A 87 -8.65 16.44 10.22
N VAL A 88 -9.55 17.22 9.63
CA VAL A 88 -9.36 18.65 9.33
C VAL A 88 -10.46 19.44 10.03
N GLY A 89 -10.06 20.21 11.06
CA GLY A 89 -11.00 20.84 11.97
C GLY A 89 -11.88 19.80 12.68
N PRO A 90 -13.22 19.94 12.68
CA PRO A 90 -14.13 19.00 13.34
C PRO A 90 -14.56 17.80 12.46
N VAL A 91 -14.00 17.65 11.26
CA VAL A 91 -14.45 16.65 10.29
C VAL A 91 -13.38 15.59 10.06
N LEU A 92 -13.78 14.32 10.16
CA LEU A 92 -12.99 13.18 9.76
C LEU A 92 -13.37 12.78 8.33
N TYR A 93 -12.39 12.52 7.48
CA TYR A 93 -12.60 12.00 6.12
C TYR A 93 -11.91 10.64 5.98
N GLY A 94 -12.61 9.69 5.38
CA GLY A 94 -12.14 8.31 5.23
C GLY A 94 -12.70 7.61 4.01
N THR A 95 -12.34 6.34 3.85
CA THR A 95 -12.76 5.48 2.74
C THR A 95 -13.19 4.10 3.21
N SER A 96 -14.25 3.56 2.62
CA SER A 96 -14.80 2.25 2.98
C SER A 96 -14.12 1.08 2.25
N ALA A 97 -14.47 -0.16 2.62
CA ALA A 97 -14.03 -1.36 1.90
C ALA A 97 -14.58 -1.43 0.47
N GLY A 98 -15.70 -0.74 0.19
CA GLY A 98 -16.25 -0.54 -1.15
C GLY A 98 -15.59 0.61 -1.92
N LEU A 99 -14.55 1.23 -1.37
CA LEU A 99 -13.88 2.42 -1.89
C LEU A 99 -14.80 3.66 -2.00
N LYS A 100 -15.85 3.75 -1.18
CA LYS A 100 -16.65 4.96 -1.02
C LYS A 100 -15.86 5.97 -0.20
N ALA A 101 -15.96 7.26 -0.53
CA ALA A 101 -15.45 8.33 0.33
C ALA A 101 -16.54 8.80 1.27
N PHE A 102 -16.21 9.14 2.50
CA PHE A 102 -17.19 9.66 3.47
C PHE A 102 -16.57 10.74 4.35
N ALA A 103 -17.45 11.52 4.99
CA ALA A 103 -17.10 12.44 6.06
C ALA A 103 -17.94 12.19 7.31
N LEU A 104 -17.31 12.26 8.48
CA LEU A 104 -17.95 12.13 9.79
C LEU A 104 -17.70 13.39 10.63
N ASP A 105 -18.64 13.68 11.53
CA ASP A 105 -18.35 14.50 12.70
C ASP A 105 -17.32 13.75 13.57
N ALA A 106 -16.12 14.32 13.71
CA ALA A 106 -15.00 13.60 14.31
C ALA A 106 -15.16 13.36 15.83
N ALA A 107 -16.04 14.09 16.52
CA ALA A 107 -16.29 13.88 17.94
C ALA A 107 -17.33 12.77 18.20
N THR A 108 -18.24 12.55 17.26
CA THR A 108 -19.42 11.67 17.46
C THR A 108 -19.47 10.46 16.54
N GLY A 109 -18.68 10.44 15.46
CA GLY A 109 -18.75 9.40 14.43
C GLY A 109 -20.00 9.47 13.54
N ARG A 110 -20.81 10.52 13.68
CA ARG A 110 -22.02 10.72 12.87
C ARG A 110 -21.64 11.06 11.43
N GLU A 111 -22.20 10.30 10.49
CA GLU A 111 -22.02 10.57 9.06
C GLU A 111 -22.58 11.95 8.66
N LEU A 112 -21.77 12.69 7.91
CA LEU A 112 -22.14 13.98 7.31
C LEU A 112 -22.51 13.82 5.85
N TRP A 113 -21.72 13.03 5.11
CA TRP A 113 -21.98 12.64 3.73
C TRP A 113 -21.18 11.38 3.37
N THR A 114 -21.66 10.67 2.36
CA THR A 114 -20.97 9.55 1.70
C THR A 114 -21.12 9.67 0.19
N PHE A 115 -20.04 9.37 -0.54
CA PHE A 115 -19.96 9.37 -1.99
C PHE A 115 -19.52 8.00 -2.49
N ASP A 116 -20.34 7.40 -3.35
CA ASP A 116 -20.06 6.11 -3.98
C ASP A 116 -19.65 6.31 -5.44
N PRO A 117 -18.36 6.09 -5.79
CA PRO A 117 -17.88 6.22 -7.17
C PRO A 117 -18.43 5.16 -8.12
N PHE A 118 -19.08 4.10 -7.60
CA PHE A 118 -19.56 2.93 -8.35
C PHE A 118 -21.08 2.76 -8.29
N ALA A 119 -21.84 3.78 -7.89
CA ALA A 119 -23.30 3.72 -7.84
C ALA A 119 -23.98 3.58 -9.23
N GLY A 120 -23.27 3.89 -10.31
CA GLY A 120 -23.75 3.80 -11.69
C GLY A 120 -23.29 2.54 -12.42
N PRO A 121 -23.83 2.27 -13.63
CA PRO A 121 -23.32 1.19 -14.49
C PRO A 121 -21.88 1.51 -14.92
N GLY A 122 -20.95 0.58 -14.74
CA GLY A 122 -19.55 0.80 -15.11
C GLY A 122 -18.56 -0.09 -14.38
N GLU A 123 -17.41 0.49 -14.03
CA GLU A 123 -16.35 -0.17 -13.28
C GLU A 123 -16.85 -0.61 -11.89
N GLN A 124 -16.25 -1.68 -11.36
CA GLN A 124 -16.53 -2.21 -10.04
C GLN A 124 -15.38 -1.84 -9.10
N PRO A 125 -15.59 -1.80 -7.76
CA PRO A 125 -14.52 -1.59 -6.82
C PRO A 125 -13.47 -2.71 -6.93
N ILE A 126 -12.26 -2.33 -7.34
CA ILE A 126 -11.09 -3.22 -7.44
C ILE A 126 -9.95 -2.62 -6.61
N GLY A 127 -9.29 -3.48 -5.84
CA GLY A 127 -8.14 -3.10 -5.00
C GLY A 127 -8.55 -2.55 -3.63
N VAL A 128 -7.71 -1.67 -3.11
CA VAL A 128 -7.82 -1.06 -1.77
C VAL A 128 -7.55 0.43 -1.87
N ASN A 129 -8.02 1.20 -0.90
CA ASN A 129 -7.70 2.62 -0.76
C ASN A 129 -7.15 2.89 0.65
N ARG A 130 -6.07 3.69 0.74
CA ARG A 130 -5.34 4.01 1.97
C ARG A 130 -5.64 5.39 2.58
N GLY A 131 -6.57 6.14 1.98
CA GLY A 131 -7.06 7.42 2.52
C GLY A 131 -7.45 8.43 1.45
N VAL A 132 -7.51 9.68 1.88
CA VAL A 132 -7.85 10.83 1.04
C VAL A 132 -6.84 11.97 1.22
N MET A 133 -6.87 12.95 0.33
CA MET A 133 -6.11 14.21 0.42
C MET A 133 -7.07 15.37 0.65
N TYR A 134 -6.64 16.39 1.37
CA TYR A 134 -7.36 17.65 1.55
C TYR A 134 -6.64 18.79 0.84
N TRP A 135 -7.42 19.67 0.20
CA TRP A 135 -6.93 20.91 -0.38
C TRP A 135 -7.93 22.04 -0.10
N GLU A 136 -7.43 23.25 0.13
CA GLU A 136 -8.28 24.43 0.26
C GLU A 136 -7.62 25.68 -0.32
N ASP A 137 -8.43 26.56 -0.88
CA ASP A 137 -8.07 27.93 -1.22
C ASP A 137 -9.30 28.84 -1.09
N GLY A 138 -9.28 29.69 -0.06
CA GLY A 138 -10.44 30.50 0.32
C GLY A 138 -11.63 29.62 0.76
N ASP A 139 -12.75 29.74 0.05
CA ASP A 139 -13.97 28.96 0.32
C ASP A 139 -14.05 27.64 -0.47
N ASP A 140 -13.11 27.41 -1.40
CA ASP A 140 -13.01 26.19 -2.18
C ASP A 140 -12.20 25.15 -1.38
N ALA A 141 -12.88 24.23 -0.71
CA ALA A 141 -12.28 23.14 0.04
C ALA A 141 -12.67 21.79 -0.59
N ARG A 142 -11.68 20.94 -0.84
CA ARG A 142 -11.81 19.70 -1.61
C ARG A 142 -11.22 18.50 -0.90
N ILE A 143 -11.86 17.37 -1.10
CA ILE A 143 -11.32 16.04 -0.81
C ILE A 143 -10.95 15.38 -2.13
N LEU A 144 -9.71 14.93 -2.27
CA LEU A 144 -9.26 14.16 -3.43
C LEU A 144 -8.98 12.71 -3.02
N PHE A 145 -9.43 11.74 -3.81
CA PHE A 145 -9.15 10.33 -3.52
C PHE A 145 -9.19 9.45 -4.78
N GLY A 146 -8.42 8.37 -4.75
CA GLY A 146 -8.40 7.38 -5.82
C GLY A 146 -9.45 6.28 -5.61
N ALA A 147 -10.15 5.91 -6.68
CA ALA A 147 -11.00 4.72 -6.72
C ALA A 147 -10.84 4.03 -8.08
N GLY A 148 -10.36 2.77 -8.05
CA GLY A 148 -9.93 2.08 -9.27
C GLY A 148 -8.83 2.86 -9.99
N SER A 149 -9.00 3.10 -11.29
CA SER A 149 -8.07 3.90 -12.12
C SER A 149 -8.38 5.40 -12.12
N ARG A 150 -9.34 5.89 -11.33
CA ARG A 150 -9.78 7.29 -11.35
C ARG A 150 -9.33 8.05 -10.11
N LEU A 151 -9.03 9.33 -10.28
CA LEU A 151 -8.87 10.30 -9.20
C LEU A 151 -10.09 11.22 -9.19
N TYR A 152 -10.78 11.29 -8.06
CA TYR A 152 -11.95 12.14 -7.85
C TYR A 152 -11.59 13.38 -7.06
N ALA A 153 -12.30 14.49 -7.32
CA ALA A 153 -12.30 15.68 -6.48
C ALA A 153 -13.74 15.95 -6.01
N LEU A 154 -13.94 16.01 -4.69
CA LEU A 154 -15.23 16.23 -4.05
C LEU A 154 -15.21 17.54 -3.27
N GLU A 155 -16.33 18.25 -3.21
CA GLU A 155 -16.55 19.34 -2.26
C GLU A 155 -16.45 18.80 -0.83
N ALA A 156 -15.53 19.32 -0.02
CA ALA A 156 -15.25 18.78 1.32
C ALA A 156 -16.48 18.82 2.26
N ARG A 157 -17.37 19.81 2.07
CA ARG A 157 -18.56 19.97 2.91
C ARG A 157 -19.72 19.05 2.54
N THR A 158 -19.86 18.69 1.27
CA THR A 158 -21.08 18.06 0.74
C THR A 158 -20.84 16.68 0.14
N GLY A 159 -19.58 16.32 -0.15
CA GLY A 159 -19.22 15.10 -0.86
C GLY A 159 -19.57 15.10 -2.35
N ARG A 160 -20.08 16.22 -2.89
CA ARG A 160 -20.47 16.30 -4.31
C ARG A 160 -19.23 16.37 -5.20
N PRO A 161 -19.19 15.67 -6.34
CA PRO A 161 -18.11 15.83 -7.31
C PRO A 161 -17.97 17.27 -7.78
N VAL A 162 -16.73 17.78 -7.79
CA VAL A 162 -16.43 19.13 -8.27
C VAL A 162 -16.47 19.14 -9.79
N ALA A 163 -17.58 19.59 -10.38
CA ALA A 163 -17.84 19.48 -11.82
C ALA A 163 -16.70 19.99 -12.73
N GLY A 164 -15.94 21.01 -12.29
CA GLY A 164 -14.82 21.57 -13.04
C GLY A 164 -13.52 20.75 -13.02
N PHE A 165 -13.44 19.67 -12.24
CA PHE A 165 -12.28 18.79 -12.17
C PHE A 165 -12.43 17.62 -13.15
N GLY A 166 -11.59 17.58 -14.19
CA GLY A 166 -11.61 16.55 -15.21
C GLY A 166 -12.98 16.45 -15.89
N ARG A 167 -13.48 15.22 -16.01
CA ARG A 167 -14.84 14.93 -16.50
C ARG A 167 -15.74 14.61 -15.31
N GLU A 168 -16.69 15.49 -15.03
CA GLU A 168 -17.71 15.30 -13.99
C GLU A 168 -17.11 15.04 -12.59
N GLY A 169 -16.01 15.74 -12.26
CA GLY A 169 -15.34 15.63 -10.96
C GLY A 169 -14.31 14.54 -10.84
N SER A 170 -13.86 13.94 -11.95
CA SER A 170 -12.78 12.95 -11.93
C SER A 170 -11.92 12.92 -13.20
N ILE A 171 -10.69 12.45 -13.07
CA ILE A 171 -9.77 12.15 -14.17
C ILE A 171 -9.49 10.64 -14.24
N ASP A 172 -9.22 10.14 -15.44
CA ASP A 172 -8.78 8.76 -15.66
C ASP A 172 -7.25 8.70 -15.71
N LEU A 173 -6.64 8.02 -14.74
CA LEU A 173 -5.20 7.94 -14.62
C LEU A 173 -4.55 7.02 -15.68
N ARG A 174 -5.33 6.31 -16.50
CA ARG A 174 -4.80 5.53 -17.63
C ARG A 174 -4.41 6.41 -18.83
N GLN A 175 -4.90 7.65 -18.88
CA GLN A 175 -4.62 8.58 -19.97
C GLN A 175 -3.21 9.17 -19.87
N ASP A 176 -2.67 9.60 -21.01
CA ASP A 176 -1.40 10.32 -21.13
C ASP A 176 -0.16 9.59 -20.55
N LEU A 177 -0.12 8.26 -20.66
CA LEU A 177 1.03 7.42 -20.24
C LEU A 177 2.06 7.17 -21.35
N GLY A 178 1.86 7.75 -22.54
CA GLY A 178 2.80 7.65 -23.67
C GLY A 178 2.81 6.31 -24.42
N ARG A 179 1.97 5.35 -24.02
CA ARG A 179 1.68 4.11 -24.79
C ARG A 179 0.28 3.58 -24.48
N ASP A 180 -0.19 2.65 -25.29
CA ASP A 180 -1.46 1.95 -25.03
C ASP A 180 -1.33 1.05 -23.80
N VAL A 181 -2.22 1.29 -22.83
CA VAL A 181 -2.31 0.52 -21.58
C VAL A 181 -3.67 -0.14 -21.42
N THR A 182 -4.45 -0.22 -22.50
CA THR A 182 -5.77 -0.82 -22.51
C THR A 182 -5.70 -2.27 -22.03
N GLY A 183 -6.55 -2.63 -21.07
CA GLY A 183 -6.58 -3.96 -20.47
C GLY A 183 -5.47 -4.26 -19.47
N LEU A 184 -4.49 -3.36 -19.25
CA LEU A 184 -3.46 -3.53 -18.23
C LEU A 184 -3.97 -3.16 -16.83
N HIS A 185 -3.41 -3.78 -15.80
CA HIS A 185 -3.74 -3.46 -14.41
C HIS A 185 -3.14 -2.11 -13.99
N LEU A 186 -4.01 -1.15 -13.63
CA LEU A 186 -3.64 0.14 -13.03
C LEU A 186 -4.70 0.58 -12.01
N VAL A 187 -4.28 0.82 -10.77
CA VAL A 187 -5.18 1.34 -9.71
C VAL A 187 -4.48 2.35 -8.80
N SER A 188 -5.22 3.34 -8.33
CA SER A 188 -4.77 4.31 -7.34
C SER A 188 -5.10 3.82 -5.93
N THR A 189 -4.08 3.34 -5.20
CA THR A 189 -4.27 2.73 -3.87
C THR A 189 -3.92 3.68 -2.72
N THR A 190 -2.88 4.50 -2.86
CA THR A 190 -2.42 5.43 -1.81
C THR A 190 -2.71 6.87 -2.21
N PRO A 191 -3.12 7.73 -1.27
CA PRO A 191 -3.12 9.18 -1.47
C PRO A 191 -1.78 9.68 -2.04
N GLY A 192 -1.85 10.60 -2.98
CA GLY A 192 -0.71 11.41 -3.37
C GLY A 192 -0.44 12.52 -2.35
N VAL A 193 0.20 13.58 -2.82
CA VAL A 193 0.39 14.82 -2.04
C VAL A 193 -0.15 16.02 -2.79
N VAL A 194 -0.56 17.03 -2.03
CA VAL A 194 -0.99 18.31 -2.59
C VAL A 194 0.04 19.39 -2.25
N TRP A 195 0.59 20.03 -3.27
CA TRP A 195 1.48 21.17 -3.12
C TRP A 195 0.93 22.36 -3.92
N ARG A 196 0.48 23.40 -3.20
CA ARG A 196 -0.19 24.57 -3.80
C ARG A 196 -1.39 24.15 -4.65
N ASP A 197 -1.33 24.39 -5.95
CA ASP A 197 -2.35 24.07 -6.96
C ASP A 197 -2.12 22.70 -7.63
N LEU A 198 -1.15 21.90 -7.17
CA LEU A 198 -0.80 20.61 -7.77
C LEU A 198 -1.18 19.44 -6.86
N VAL A 199 -1.86 18.44 -7.44
CA VAL A 199 -1.99 17.10 -6.87
C VAL A 199 -1.01 16.16 -7.57
N ILE A 200 -0.13 15.53 -6.81
CA ILE A 200 1.00 14.73 -7.31
C ILE A 200 0.76 13.28 -6.91
N MET A 201 0.66 12.40 -7.90
CA MET A 201 0.16 11.03 -7.76
C MET A 201 1.18 10.00 -8.26
N GLY A 202 1.23 8.88 -7.55
CA GLY A 202 1.73 7.60 -8.03
C GLY A 202 0.58 6.61 -8.29
N MET A 203 0.92 5.39 -8.73
CA MET A 203 -0.06 4.34 -9.01
C MET A 203 0.48 2.96 -8.62
N ARG A 204 -0.44 2.01 -8.41
CA ARG A 204 -0.12 0.57 -8.46
C ARG A 204 -0.38 0.06 -9.87
N VAL A 205 0.57 -0.69 -10.42
CA VAL A 205 0.50 -1.32 -11.74
C VAL A 205 0.66 -2.83 -11.61
N GLY A 206 0.53 -3.58 -12.70
CA GLY A 206 0.74 -5.03 -12.69
C GLY A 206 2.21 -5.43 -12.55
N GLU A 207 2.44 -6.50 -11.80
CA GLU A 207 3.78 -7.05 -11.49
C GLU A 207 4.40 -7.86 -12.65
N GLY A 208 3.63 -8.07 -13.73
CA GLY A 208 4.02 -8.88 -14.89
C GLY A 208 3.47 -10.32 -14.86
N PRO A 209 3.92 -11.21 -15.77
CA PRO A 209 4.91 -10.95 -16.82
C PRO A 209 4.42 -9.94 -17.88
N ALA A 210 5.34 -9.39 -18.68
CA ALA A 210 5.01 -8.36 -19.68
C ALA A 210 3.85 -8.77 -20.61
N PRO A 211 3.04 -7.82 -21.11
CA PRO A 211 3.14 -6.36 -20.90
C PRO A 211 2.67 -5.89 -19.53
N ALA A 212 3.24 -4.80 -19.03
CA ALA A 212 2.81 -4.15 -17.78
C ALA A 212 2.75 -2.64 -17.97
N ALA A 213 1.94 -1.92 -17.20
CA ALA A 213 1.83 -0.46 -17.33
C ALA A 213 3.03 0.26 -16.68
N PRO A 214 3.43 1.44 -17.19
CA PRO A 214 4.51 2.20 -16.58
C PRO A 214 4.05 2.88 -15.29
N GLY A 215 4.92 2.89 -14.28
CA GLY A 215 4.67 3.45 -12.95
C GLY A 215 4.90 4.95 -12.78
N HIS A 216 4.72 5.75 -13.84
CA HIS A 216 5.12 7.16 -13.86
C HIS A 216 4.49 8.01 -12.75
N ILE A 217 5.26 8.96 -12.22
CA ILE A 217 4.78 9.93 -11.23
C ILE A 217 4.29 11.16 -11.99
N ARG A 218 3.08 11.63 -11.67
CA ARG A 218 2.41 12.69 -12.44
C ARG A 218 1.80 13.74 -11.53
N ALA A 219 1.84 14.99 -11.97
CA ALA A 219 1.15 16.09 -11.31
C ALA A 219 0.01 16.63 -12.16
N TYR A 220 -1.10 16.92 -11.51
CA TYR A 220 -2.28 17.49 -12.10
C TYR A 220 -2.64 18.79 -11.38
N ASP A 221 -3.22 19.72 -12.11
CA ASP A 221 -3.83 20.90 -11.54
C ASP A 221 -5.03 20.50 -10.66
N VAL A 222 -5.01 20.86 -9.38
CA VAL A 222 -6.02 20.45 -8.38
C VAL A 222 -7.41 21.04 -8.68
N ARG A 223 -7.46 22.12 -9.47
CA ARG A 223 -8.70 22.82 -9.81
C ARG A 223 -9.41 22.16 -10.98
N SER A 224 -8.65 21.85 -12.03
CA SER A 224 -9.13 21.41 -13.34
C SER A 224 -8.86 19.93 -13.67
N GLY A 225 -7.94 19.28 -12.97
CA GLY A 225 -7.48 17.92 -13.27
C GLY A 225 -6.53 17.83 -14.47
N ARG A 226 -6.13 18.95 -15.07
CA ARG A 226 -5.22 18.94 -16.24
C ARG A 226 -3.82 18.47 -15.85
N LEU A 227 -3.24 17.55 -16.61
CA LEU A 227 -1.85 17.11 -16.44
C LEU A 227 -0.89 18.31 -16.58
N ARG A 228 0.07 18.41 -15.67
CA ARG A 228 1.06 19.50 -15.59
C ARG A 228 2.47 19.04 -15.91
N TRP A 229 2.85 17.87 -15.38
CA TRP A 229 4.12 17.23 -15.70
C TRP A 229 4.04 15.73 -15.43
N THR A 230 4.92 14.98 -16.10
CA THR A 230 5.15 13.55 -15.91
C THR A 230 6.64 13.34 -15.66
N PHE A 231 6.96 12.54 -14.63
CA PHE A 231 8.29 11.98 -14.44
C PHE A 231 8.28 10.51 -14.87
N HIS A 232 9.02 10.19 -15.92
CA HIS A 232 9.14 8.82 -16.42
C HIS A 232 10.06 7.99 -15.51
N THR A 233 9.48 7.10 -14.72
CA THR A 233 10.23 6.18 -13.84
C THR A 233 10.98 5.09 -14.59
N ILE A 234 10.49 4.74 -15.79
CA ILE A 234 11.24 4.01 -16.82
C ILE A 234 11.62 5.06 -17.86
N PRO A 235 12.89 5.50 -17.92
CA PRO A 235 13.30 6.64 -18.72
C PRO A 235 13.13 6.40 -20.22
N TRP A 236 12.84 7.47 -20.95
CA TRP A 236 12.78 7.48 -22.42
C TRP A 236 14.14 7.84 -23.04
N PRO A 237 14.34 7.62 -24.35
CA PRO A 237 15.57 8.01 -25.02
C PRO A 237 15.94 9.48 -24.76
N GLY A 238 17.17 9.70 -24.26
CA GLY A 238 17.69 11.03 -23.91
C GLY A 238 17.44 11.46 -22.46
N GLU A 239 16.68 10.69 -21.69
CA GLU A 239 16.48 10.92 -20.26
C GLU A 239 17.54 10.21 -19.41
N VAL A 240 17.83 10.74 -18.22
CA VAL A 240 18.80 10.14 -17.30
C VAL A 240 18.34 8.76 -16.86
N GLY A 241 19.25 7.78 -16.92
CA GLY A 241 18.98 6.40 -16.49
C GLY A 241 18.53 5.49 -17.63
N TYR A 242 18.21 6.04 -18.80
CA TYR A 242 17.85 5.27 -20.00
C TYR A 242 18.92 4.25 -20.38
N GLU A 243 20.19 4.62 -20.24
CA GLU A 243 21.36 3.78 -20.51
C GLU A 243 21.47 2.54 -19.61
N THR A 244 20.66 2.47 -18.55
CA THR A 244 20.62 1.35 -17.60
C THR A 244 19.58 0.28 -17.95
N TRP A 245 18.98 0.39 -19.14
CA TRP A 245 17.96 -0.52 -19.68
C TRP A 245 18.30 -0.95 -21.11
N PRO A 246 17.70 -2.03 -21.61
CA PRO A 246 17.62 -2.27 -23.05
C PRO A 246 16.92 -1.11 -23.76
N GLU A 247 17.38 -0.77 -24.97
CA GLU A 247 16.92 0.42 -25.72
C GLU A 247 15.40 0.46 -25.97
N ASP A 248 14.75 -0.70 -26.06
CA ASP A 248 13.33 -0.82 -26.33
C ASP A 248 12.48 -1.02 -25.05
N ALA A 249 13.10 -1.14 -23.88
CA ALA A 249 12.42 -1.52 -22.64
C ALA A 249 11.26 -0.57 -22.29
N TRP A 250 11.45 0.73 -22.45
CA TRP A 250 10.43 1.76 -22.18
C TRP A 250 9.13 1.59 -22.99
N LYS A 251 9.15 0.80 -24.08
CA LYS A 251 7.96 0.53 -24.90
C LYS A 251 7.08 -0.58 -24.33
N ARG A 252 7.64 -1.51 -23.54
CA ARG A 252 6.97 -2.76 -23.12
C ARG A 252 7.08 -3.10 -21.63
N VAL A 253 8.21 -2.76 -21.00
CA VAL A 253 8.45 -2.99 -19.57
C VAL A 253 7.62 -2.01 -18.75
N GLY A 254 7.03 -2.50 -17.66
CA GLY A 254 6.24 -1.71 -16.70
C GLY A 254 6.81 -1.78 -15.29
N GLY A 255 6.02 -1.41 -14.29
CA GLY A 255 6.48 -1.33 -12.90
C GLY A 255 7.23 -0.03 -12.62
N ALA A 256 8.25 -0.08 -11.76
CA ALA A 256 8.98 1.08 -11.25
C ALA A 256 8.02 2.16 -10.72
N ASN A 257 6.99 1.72 -10.00
CA ASN A 257 5.84 2.53 -9.65
C ASN A 257 5.87 2.98 -8.19
N THR A 258 5.24 4.11 -7.92
CA THR A 258 5.04 4.60 -6.54
C THR A 258 3.64 4.23 -6.06
N TRP A 259 3.46 2.99 -5.61
CA TRP A 259 2.19 2.55 -5.01
C TRP A 259 2.11 2.83 -3.50
N SER A 260 3.25 3.02 -2.84
CA SER A 260 3.40 3.07 -1.39
C SER A 260 3.22 4.46 -0.76
N GLY A 261 2.93 5.47 -1.57
CA GLY A 261 2.72 6.85 -1.13
C GLY A 261 3.93 7.75 -1.38
N ILE A 262 3.73 9.05 -1.14
CA ILE A 262 4.68 10.11 -1.48
C ILE A 262 4.77 11.06 -0.28
N SER A 263 5.98 11.52 0.05
CA SER A 263 6.18 12.57 1.06
C SER A 263 6.52 13.91 0.43
N LEU A 264 6.22 15.00 1.13
CA LEU A 264 6.35 16.37 0.65
C LEU A 264 7.03 17.27 1.70
N ASP A 265 8.15 17.87 1.30
CA ASP A 265 8.71 19.06 1.96
C ASP A 265 8.06 20.30 1.34
N ALA A 266 6.90 20.68 1.88
CA ALA A 266 6.05 21.72 1.28
C ALA A 266 6.72 23.10 1.27
N GLU A 267 7.57 23.38 2.25
CA GLU A 267 8.33 24.63 2.36
C GLU A 267 9.33 24.77 1.20
N ARG A 268 10.03 23.69 0.88
CA ARG A 268 11.02 23.66 -0.21
C ARG A 268 10.42 23.34 -1.58
N GLY A 269 9.19 22.84 -1.62
CA GLY A 269 8.57 22.35 -2.84
C GLY A 269 9.28 21.12 -3.39
N VAL A 270 9.64 20.17 -2.52
CA VAL A 270 10.32 18.92 -2.91
C VAL A 270 9.46 17.72 -2.55
N VAL A 271 9.24 16.87 -3.53
CA VAL A 271 8.53 15.60 -3.41
C VAL A 271 9.53 14.46 -3.28
N PHE A 272 9.26 13.53 -2.36
CA PHE A 272 10.03 12.31 -2.17
C PHE A 272 9.17 11.10 -2.48
N ALA A 273 9.53 10.36 -3.54
CA ALA A 273 8.75 9.25 -4.05
C ALA A 273 9.58 7.96 -4.04
N PRO A 274 9.17 6.93 -3.27
CA PRO A 274 9.73 5.60 -3.36
C PRO A 274 9.17 4.87 -4.60
N THR A 275 9.99 4.09 -5.31
CA THR A 275 9.53 3.25 -6.43
C THR A 275 9.70 1.76 -6.12
N GLY A 276 8.83 0.95 -6.73
CA GLY A 276 8.87 -0.52 -6.71
C GLY A 276 9.82 -1.13 -7.74
N SER A 277 9.79 -2.46 -7.81
CA SER A 277 10.45 -3.28 -8.82
C SER A 277 9.93 -3.00 -10.23
N PRO A 278 10.71 -3.33 -11.27
CA PRO A 278 10.21 -3.37 -12.63
C PRO A 278 9.60 -4.73 -12.96
N ALA A 279 8.50 -4.71 -13.70
CA ALA A 279 7.87 -5.94 -14.17
C ALA A 279 8.75 -6.61 -15.26
N TYR A 280 8.96 -7.92 -15.26
CA TYR A 280 8.41 -8.92 -14.35
C TYR A 280 9.20 -9.02 -13.05
N ASP A 281 8.55 -9.14 -11.90
CA ASP A 281 9.19 -9.13 -10.58
C ASP A 281 10.25 -10.20 -10.34
N PHE A 282 10.14 -11.37 -10.97
CA PHE A 282 10.93 -12.56 -10.61
C PHE A 282 11.87 -13.05 -11.71
N TRP A 283 11.91 -12.33 -12.83
CA TRP A 283 12.85 -12.56 -13.94
C TRP A 283 13.02 -11.25 -14.72
N GLY A 284 14.24 -10.73 -14.78
CA GLY A 284 14.68 -9.50 -15.40
C GLY A 284 15.44 -9.64 -16.72
N GLY A 285 15.55 -10.82 -17.33
CA GLY A 285 16.26 -11.03 -18.59
C GLY A 285 15.75 -10.22 -19.79
N ASN A 286 14.51 -9.75 -19.75
CA ASN A 286 13.94 -8.83 -20.75
C ASN A 286 14.23 -7.35 -20.48
N ARG A 287 14.92 -7.05 -19.36
CA ARG A 287 15.24 -5.73 -18.82
C ARG A 287 16.64 -5.71 -18.20
N LEU A 288 17.64 -6.31 -18.83
CA LEU A 288 19.01 -6.35 -18.30
C LEU A 288 19.56 -4.94 -18.02
N GLY A 289 20.26 -4.77 -16.89
CA GLY A 289 20.85 -3.51 -16.46
C GLY A 289 20.40 -3.07 -15.07
N ALA A 290 20.93 -1.96 -14.56
CA ALA A 290 20.64 -1.49 -13.21
C ALA A 290 19.17 -1.05 -13.00
N ASN A 291 18.45 -0.78 -14.10
CA ASN A 291 17.03 -0.45 -14.11
C ASN A 291 16.66 0.85 -13.38
N LEU A 292 17.41 1.94 -13.57
CA LEU A 292 17.03 3.23 -12.98
C LEU A 292 15.76 3.79 -13.65
N PHE A 293 14.67 4.10 -12.94
CA PHE A 293 14.56 4.41 -11.52
C PHE A 293 13.68 3.41 -10.72
N ALA A 294 13.81 2.10 -10.95
CA ALA A 294 13.21 1.09 -10.08
C ALA A 294 13.92 1.00 -8.72
N ASN A 295 13.16 0.68 -7.66
CA ASN A 295 13.62 0.55 -6.27
C ASN A 295 14.40 1.77 -5.76
N CYS A 296 14.00 2.97 -6.17
CA CYS A 296 14.65 4.23 -5.85
C CYS A 296 13.86 5.05 -4.83
N ILE A 297 14.58 5.85 -4.05
CA ILE A 297 14.06 7.04 -3.40
C ILE A 297 14.35 8.21 -4.34
N LEU A 298 13.32 8.78 -4.95
CA LEU A 298 13.42 9.94 -5.84
C LEU A 298 13.15 11.22 -5.06
N ALA A 299 13.95 12.26 -5.30
CA ALA A 299 13.62 13.63 -4.92
C ALA A 299 13.34 14.46 -6.18
N LEU A 300 12.12 14.98 -6.28
CA LEU A 300 11.63 15.73 -7.43
C LEU A 300 11.23 17.15 -7.02
N ASP A 301 11.49 18.12 -7.87
CA ASP A 301 10.89 19.45 -7.76
C ASP A 301 9.37 19.34 -7.96
N ALA A 302 8.59 19.81 -6.97
CA ALA A 302 7.13 19.64 -6.97
C ALA A 302 6.45 20.38 -8.13
N ALA A 303 7.00 21.52 -8.55
CA ALA A 303 6.41 22.37 -9.58
C ALA A 303 6.63 21.81 -10.99
N THR A 304 7.76 21.17 -11.23
CA THR A 304 8.23 20.79 -12.57
C THR A 304 8.40 19.30 -12.79
N GLY A 305 8.44 18.48 -11.73
CA GLY A 305 8.76 17.06 -11.80
C GLY A 305 10.24 16.78 -12.06
N LYS A 306 11.09 17.81 -12.13
CA LYS A 306 12.52 17.65 -12.40
C LYS A 306 13.21 16.88 -11.28
N ARG A 307 13.98 15.86 -11.64
CA ARG A 307 14.82 15.11 -10.70
C ARG A 307 15.89 16.02 -10.07
N LEU A 308 15.88 16.09 -8.74
CA LEU A 308 16.91 16.75 -7.95
C LEU A 308 18.03 15.75 -7.63
N TRP A 309 17.66 14.60 -7.07
CA TRP A 309 18.55 13.47 -6.80
C TRP A 309 17.75 12.16 -6.76
N HIS A 310 18.44 11.03 -6.77
CA HIS A 310 17.86 9.72 -6.51
C HIS A 310 18.84 8.85 -5.72
N TYR A 311 18.34 7.85 -5.00
CA TYR A 311 19.14 6.82 -4.35
C TYR A 311 18.50 5.46 -4.62
N GLN A 312 19.20 4.54 -5.29
CA GLN A 312 18.70 3.20 -5.59
C GLN A 312 19.00 2.24 -4.44
N VAL A 313 17.96 1.55 -3.95
CA VAL A 313 18.02 0.63 -2.79
C VAL A 313 18.19 -0.83 -3.21
N VAL A 314 17.77 -1.18 -4.43
CA VAL A 314 17.99 -2.51 -5.02
C VAL A 314 18.36 -2.32 -6.48
N HIS A 315 19.48 -2.92 -6.89
CA HIS A 315 19.91 -2.97 -8.29
C HIS A 315 19.31 -4.19 -8.98
N HIS A 316 18.74 -4.01 -10.18
CA HIS A 316 18.19 -5.11 -10.99
C HIS A 316 17.31 -6.07 -10.18
N ASP A 317 16.23 -5.54 -9.58
CA ASP A 317 15.39 -6.33 -8.67
C ASP A 317 14.77 -7.54 -9.38
N VAL A 318 14.89 -8.72 -8.78
CA VAL A 318 14.23 -9.98 -9.20
C VAL A 318 13.53 -10.67 -8.01
N TRP A 319 13.16 -9.90 -6.99
CA TRP A 319 12.73 -10.38 -5.68
C TRP A 319 11.47 -9.70 -5.13
N ASP A 320 10.84 -8.77 -5.88
CA ASP A 320 9.73 -7.93 -5.37
C ASP A 320 10.14 -7.20 -4.07
N ARG A 321 11.26 -6.47 -4.12
CA ARG A 321 11.81 -5.69 -3.00
C ARG A 321 11.46 -4.22 -3.10
N ASP A 322 10.19 -3.98 -3.40
CA ASP A 322 9.57 -2.67 -3.36
C ASP A 322 9.84 -1.93 -2.07
N LEU A 323 9.94 -0.62 -2.18
CA LEU A 323 9.91 0.29 -1.04
C LEU A 323 8.45 0.42 -0.56
N PRO A 324 8.11 -0.15 0.62
CA PRO A 324 6.72 -0.45 0.95
C PRO A 324 5.93 0.77 1.41
N ALA A 325 6.59 1.85 1.86
CA ALA A 325 5.94 3.05 2.41
C ALA A 325 6.66 4.33 1.97
N ALA A 326 5.94 5.46 2.01
CA ALA A 326 6.51 6.78 1.80
C ALA A 326 7.69 7.08 2.77
N PRO A 327 8.76 7.74 2.31
CA PRO A 327 9.89 8.11 3.17
C PRO A 327 9.49 9.11 4.26
N ILE A 328 9.98 8.92 5.48
CA ILE A 328 9.65 9.80 6.60
C ILE A 328 10.58 11.00 6.62
N LEU A 329 10.02 12.21 6.50
CA LEU A 329 10.77 13.46 6.52
C LEU A 329 10.75 14.06 7.93
N PHE A 330 11.92 14.21 8.53
CA PHE A 330 12.02 14.78 9.86
C PHE A 330 13.32 15.55 10.03
N SER A 331 13.52 16.09 11.22
CA SER A 331 14.76 16.76 11.55
C SER A 331 15.50 16.02 12.64
N LEU A 332 16.68 15.51 12.31
CA LEU A 332 17.52 14.74 13.22
C LEU A 332 18.48 15.68 13.94
N ARG A 333 18.61 15.55 15.27
CA ARG A 333 19.63 16.23 16.05
C ARG A 333 20.79 15.28 16.30
N ARG A 334 21.99 15.60 15.80
CA ARG A 334 23.21 14.79 15.99
C ARG A 334 24.43 15.71 16.16
N GLY A 335 25.18 15.53 17.25
CA GLY A 335 26.37 16.34 17.54
C GLY A 335 26.09 17.85 17.60
N GLY A 336 24.96 18.25 18.21
CA GLY A 336 24.54 19.66 18.30
C GLY A 336 24.02 20.27 16.99
N ARG A 337 24.10 19.56 15.86
CA ARG A 337 23.61 20.01 14.55
C ARG A 337 22.22 19.46 14.26
N ARG A 338 21.44 20.28 13.55
CA ARG A 338 20.13 19.92 13.01
C ARG A 338 20.31 19.49 11.55
N ILE A 339 19.95 18.25 11.23
CA ILE A 339 20.08 17.65 9.90
C ILE A 339 18.67 17.46 9.33
N ALA A 340 18.48 17.76 8.05
CA ALA A 340 17.24 17.49 7.33
C ALA A 340 17.24 16.02 6.87
N ALA A 341 16.65 15.14 7.67
CA ALA A 341 16.76 13.70 7.48
C ALA A 341 15.54 13.13 6.75
N LEU A 342 15.79 12.04 6.03
CA LEU A 342 14.80 11.15 5.44
C LEU A 342 15.09 9.72 5.91
N ALA A 343 14.08 9.02 6.41
CA ALA A 343 14.18 7.60 6.75
C ALA A 343 13.26 6.77 5.83
N GLN A 344 13.83 5.79 5.12
CA GLN A 344 13.09 4.84 4.29
C GLN A 344 13.22 3.45 4.89
N ILE A 345 12.09 2.84 5.24
CA ILE A 345 12.05 1.41 5.59
C ILE A 345 11.96 0.55 4.32
N THR A 346 12.40 -0.71 4.38
CA THR A 346 12.35 -1.63 3.22
C THR A 346 11.59 -2.92 3.53
N LYS A 347 11.11 -3.61 2.48
CA LYS A 347 10.61 -4.99 2.59
C LYS A 347 11.69 -5.95 3.12
N SER A 348 12.98 -5.65 2.97
CA SER A 348 14.07 -6.41 3.58
C SER A 348 14.37 -6.05 5.04
N ALA A 349 13.52 -5.26 5.70
CA ALA A 349 13.70 -4.85 7.11
C ALA A 349 14.92 -3.97 7.40
N HIS A 350 15.35 -3.16 6.44
CA HIS A 350 16.42 -2.17 6.65
C HIS A 350 15.83 -0.77 6.78
N VAL A 351 16.63 0.14 7.35
CA VAL A 351 16.34 1.58 7.36
C VAL A 351 17.46 2.32 6.64
N PHE A 352 17.15 2.94 5.51
CA PHE A 352 18.04 3.87 4.84
C PHE A 352 17.80 5.27 5.43
N LEU A 353 18.83 5.81 6.08
CA LEU A 353 18.80 7.15 6.65
C LEU A 353 19.64 8.08 5.78
N LEU A 354 18.98 9.02 5.09
CA LEU A 354 19.61 9.91 4.11
C LEU A 354 19.48 11.38 4.54
N ASP A 355 20.40 12.22 4.09
CA ASP A 355 20.19 13.66 4.05
C ASP A 355 19.20 13.96 2.93
N ARG A 356 18.03 14.52 3.26
CA ARG A 356 16.96 14.71 2.29
C ARG A 356 17.27 15.80 1.26
N GLN A 357 18.31 16.61 1.46
CA GLN A 357 18.74 17.63 0.50
C GLN A 357 19.63 17.05 -0.58
N THR A 358 20.46 16.07 -0.24
CA THR A 358 21.51 15.57 -1.15
C THR A 358 21.33 14.11 -1.56
N GLY A 359 20.50 13.35 -0.84
CA GLY A 359 20.35 11.90 -1.01
C GLY A 359 21.51 11.08 -0.43
N GLN A 360 22.49 11.72 0.22
CA GLN A 360 23.64 11.01 0.78
C GLN A 360 23.29 10.26 2.07
N PRO A 361 23.77 9.02 2.25
CA PRO A 361 23.60 8.30 3.50
C PRO A 361 24.18 9.04 4.72
N LEU A 362 23.40 9.13 5.79
CA LEU A 362 23.81 9.67 7.09
C LEU A 362 24.45 8.62 8.00
N LEU A 363 24.31 7.35 7.64
CA LEU A 363 24.90 6.18 8.28
C LEU A 363 25.55 5.29 7.19
N PRO A 364 26.53 4.44 7.53
CA PRO A 364 27.23 3.62 6.53
C PRO A 364 26.31 2.67 5.76
N VAL A 365 26.51 2.62 4.45
CA VAL A 365 25.89 1.69 3.51
C VAL A 365 27.02 1.09 2.67
N GLU A 366 27.02 -0.23 2.49
CA GLU A 366 28.04 -0.95 1.72
C GLU A 366 27.43 -1.78 0.60
N GLU A 367 28.14 -1.85 -0.52
CA GLU A 367 27.85 -2.79 -1.60
C GLU A 367 28.26 -4.21 -1.17
N GLN A 368 27.28 -5.09 -0.99
CA GLN A 368 27.50 -6.48 -0.61
C GLN A 368 27.32 -7.40 -1.82
N PRO A 369 28.21 -8.40 -2.03
CA PRO A 369 28.08 -9.32 -3.15
C PRO A 369 26.73 -10.04 -3.18
N ALA A 370 26.08 -10.02 -4.35
CA ALA A 370 24.86 -10.75 -4.63
C ALA A 370 25.15 -11.95 -5.55
N PRO A 371 24.43 -13.07 -5.39
CA PRO A 371 24.72 -14.27 -6.15
C PRO A 371 24.24 -14.17 -7.60
N PRO A 372 24.94 -14.79 -8.56
CA PRO A 372 24.48 -14.87 -9.95
C PRO A 372 23.22 -15.74 -10.06
N SER A 373 22.30 -15.33 -10.93
CA SER A 373 21.19 -16.19 -11.38
C SER A 373 21.69 -17.36 -12.23
N ASP A 374 20.97 -18.46 -12.20
CA ASP A 374 21.15 -19.63 -13.07
C ASP A 374 19.93 -19.88 -13.97
N LEU A 375 18.94 -18.97 -13.97
CA LEU A 375 17.84 -19.02 -14.92
C LEU A 375 18.29 -18.55 -16.29
N ASP A 376 17.88 -19.25 -17.35
CA ASP A 376 18.28 -18.91 -18.71
C ASP A 376 17.85 -17.49 -19.09
N GLY A 377 18.77 -16.75 -19.70
CA GLY A 377 18.57 -15.36 -20.12
C GLY A 377 18.58 -14.33 -19.00
N GLU A 378 18.77 -14.74 -17.74
CA GLU A 378 18.80 -13.85 -16.57
C GLU A 378 20.23 -13.48 -16.15
N THR A 379 20.40 -12.29 -15.57
CA THR A 379 21.64 -11.91 -14.88
C THR A 379 21.35 -10.94 -13.74
N THR A 380 21.56 -11.38 -12.50
CA THR A 380 21.47 -10.52 -11.33
C THR A 380 22.60 -9.48 -11.30
N TRP A 381 22.34 -8.33 -10.65
CA TRP A 381 23.39 -7.36 -10.40
C TRP A 381 24.45 -7.92 -9.42
N PRO A 382 25.76 -7.67 -9.61
CA PRO A 382 26.81 -8.30 -8.81
C PRO A 382 26.83 -7.94 -7.32
N THR A 383 26.26 -6.79 -6.94
CA THR A 383 26.23 -6.30 -5.56
C THR A 383 24.87 -5.70 -5.19
N GLN A 384 24.62 -5.45 -3.91
CA GLN A 384 23.44 -4.72 -3.44
C GLN A 384 23.84 -3.76 -2.30
N PRO A 385 23.30 -2.53 -2.27
CA PRO A 385 23.55 -1.59 -1.20
C PRO A 385 22.80 -2.02 0.06
N LEU A 386 23.53 -2.26 1.16
CA LEU A 386 22.96 -2.64 2.45
C LEU A 386 23.41 -1.70 3.57
N PRO A 387 22.48 -1.08 4.33
CA PRO A 387 22.82 -0.30 5.50
C PRO A 387 23.45 -1.17 6.57
N LEU A 388 24.60 -0.74 7.10
CA LEU A 388 25.21 -1.40 8.26
C LEU A 388 24.56 -0.96 9.57
N LYS A 389 23.99 0.26 9.58
CA LYS A 389 23.31 0.84 10.73
C LYS A 389 22.05 1.59 10.29
N PRO A 390 20.95 1.47 11.06
CA PRO A 390 20.75 0.52 12.16
C PRO A 390 20.76 -0.95 11.67
N PRO A 391 21.01 -1.94 12.55
CA PRO A 391 20.83 -3.34 12.20
C PRO A 391 19.41 -3.59 11.66
N PRO A 392 19.22 -4.58 10.77
CA PRO A 392 17.90 -4.89 10.25
C PRO A 392 16.93 -5.27 11.37
N PHE A 393 15.68 -4.84 11.22
CA PHE A 393 14.64 -5.04 12.23
C PHE A 393 13.90 -6.38 12.11
N ALA A 394 14.30 -7.24 11.16
CA ALA A 394 13.91 -8.64 11.02
C ALA A 394 15.11 -9.51 10.63
N ARG A 395 15.02 -10.83 10.82
CA ARG A 395 16.04 -11.78 10.35
C ARG A 395 16.17 -11.76 8.82
N GLN A 396 17.42 -11.86 8.35
CA GLN A 396 17.77 -11.74 6.91
C GLN A 396 18.11 -13.08 6.24
N SER A 397 18.13 -14.18 7.01
CA SER A 397 18.43 -15.51 6.49
C SER A 397 17.77 -16.58 7.33
N LEU A 398 17.41 -17.68 6.66
CA LEU A 398 16.85 -18.88 7.28
C LEU A 398 17.84 -20.04 7.11
N THR A 399 18.39 -20.51 8.22
CA THR A 399 19.17 -21.76 8.30
C THR A 399 18.35 -22.82 9.03
N GLU A 400 18.85 -24.06 9.07
CA GLU A 400 18.17 -25.15 9.80
C GLU A 400 17.92 -24.81 11.28
N ASP A 401 18.82 -24.06 11.92
CA ASP A 401 18.68 -23.63 13.31
C ASP A 401 17.50 -22.68 13.53
N GLY A 402 17.07 -22.00 12.47
CA GLY A 402 15.93 -21.07 12.46
C GLY A 402 14.59 -21.72 12.18
N VAL A 403 14.55 -23.02 11.84
CA VAL A 403 13.32 -23.77 11.59
C VAL A 403 12.52 -23.97 12.87
N THR A 404 11.19 -23.89 12.77
CA THR A 404 10.25 -24.09 13.88
C THR A 404 10.62 -25.29 14.76
N ASP A 405 10.56 -25.13 16.08
CA ASP A 405 10.73 -26.17 17.09
C ASP A 405 9.44 -26.40 17.89
N ARG A 406 8.30 -25.96 17.35
CA ARG A 406 6.98 -26.02 17.99
C ARG A 406 6.56 -27.45 18.35
N THR A 407 6.83 -28.40 17.46
CA THR A 407 6.73 -29.85 17.72
C THR A 407 7.88 -30.58 17.01
N PRO A 408 8.29 -31.78 17.48
CA PRO A 408 9.29 -32.59 16.79
C PRO A 408 8.93 -32.90 15.34
N GLU A 409 7.64 -33.16 15.06
CA GLU A 409 7.13 -33.48 13.73
C GLU A 409 7.22 -32.27 12.80
N ALA A 410 6.74 -31.11 13.26
CA ALA A 410 6.81 -29.86 12.50
C ALA A 410 8.27 -29.47 12.21
N HIS A 411 9.17 -29.65 13.19
CA HIS A 411 10.59 -29.39 13.02
C HIS A 411 11.22 -30.30 11.96
N ALA A 412 10.99 -31.62 12.04
CA ALA A 412 11.54 -32.58 11.10
C ALA A 412 11.05 -32.34 9.66
N GLU A 413 9.75 -32.08 9.50
CA GLU A 413 9.13 -31.81 8.20
C GLU A 413 9.64 -30.51 7.58
N ALA A 414 9.63 -29.41 8.33
CA ALA A 414 10.09 -28.12 7.84
C ALA A 414 11.59 -28.14 7.53
N ARG A 415 12.40 -28.82 8.34
CA ARG A 415 13.83 -28.98 8.09
C ARG A 415 14.10 -29.80 6.82
N ALA A 416 13.34 -30.88 6.60
CA ALA A 416 13.44 -31.68 5.38
C ALA A 416 13.09 -30.86 4.14
N ARG A 417 12.02 -30.05 4.20
CA ARG A 417 11.65 -29.13 3.10
C ARG A 417 12.71 -28.06 2.87
N LEU A 418 13.26 -27.45 3.93
CA LEU A 418 14.29 -26.41 3.80
C LEU A 418 15.56 -26.93 3.09
N ARG A 419 15.96 -28.19 3.31
CA ARG A 419 17.12 -28.81 2.65
C ARG A 419 17.00 -28.92 1.13
N ALA A 420 15.78 -28.92 0.61
CA ALA A 420 15.51 -28.96 -0.83
C ALA A 420 15.50 -27.56 -1.48
N LEU A 421 15.61 -26.49 -0.68
CA LEU A 421 15.51 -25.11 -1.14
C LEU A 421 16.86 -24.40 -1.09
N ARG A 422 17.01 -23.38 -1.93
CA ARG A 422 18.08 -22.39 -1.83
C ARG A 422 17.79 -21.43 -0.68
N THR A 423 18.70 -21.32 0.27
CA THR A 423 18.54 -20.46 1.45
C THR A 423 19.89 -19.99 2.00
N GLY A 424 19.87 -19.21 3.09
CA GLY A 424 21.04 -18.94 3.94
C GLY A 424 21.66 -17.55 3.78
N ARG A 425 21.23 -16.75 2.79
CA ARG A 425 21.65 -15.35 2.63
C ARG A 425 20.57 -14.49 1.96
N GLN A 426 20.66 -13.18 2.19
CA GLN A 426 19.85 -12.18 1.50
C GLN A 426 20.13 -12.20 -0.02
N PHE A 427 19.14 -11.84 -0.82
CA PHE A 427 19.25 -11.73 -2.29
C PHE A 427 19.69 -13.00 -3.02
N MET A 428 19.41 -14.19 -2.46
CA MET A 428 19.47 -15.42 -3.27
C MET A 428 18.53 -15.28 -4.48
N PRO A 429 18.99 -15.50 -5.73
CA PRO A 429 18.15 -15.30 -6.90
C PRO A 429 17.00 -16.31 -6.95
N PRO A 430 15.90 -15.98 -7.63
CA PRO A 430 14.86 -16.93 -7.98
C PRO A 430 15.45 -18.17 -8.67
N SER A 431 14.87 -19.35 -8.43
CA SER A 431 15.42 -20.61 -8.95
C SER A 431 14.35 -21.65 -9.23
N ARG A 432 14.73 -22.69 -9.99
CA ARG A 432 13.86 -23.85 -10.26
C ARG A 432 13.71 -24.80 -9.08
N GLU A 433 14.72 -24.86 -8.22
CA GLU A 433 14.68 -25.64 -6.97
C GLU A 433 13.77 -25.00 -5.92
N GLY A 434 13.59 -23.68 -6.00
CA GLY A 434 12.89 -22.88 -5.01
C GLY A 434 13.85 -22.14 -4.12
N THR A 435 13.63 -20.84 -3.96
CA THR A 435 14.47 -19.96 -3.16
C THR A 435 13.67 -19.41 -1.97
N VAL A 436 14.26 -19.48 -0.78
CA VAL A 436 13.69 -18.87 0.42
C VAL A 436 13.88 -17.36 0.37
N ILE A 437 12.76 -16.64 0.46
CA ILE A 437 12.69 -15.19 0.61
C ILE A 437 12.39 -14.90 2.08
N PHE A 438 13.34 -14.27 2.77
CA PHE A 438 13.22 -13.99 4.21
C PHE A 438 13.85 -12.63 4.59
N PRO A 439 13.09 -11.68 5.17
CA PRO A 439 11.64 -11.74 5.35
C PRO A 439 10.90 -11.83 4.00
N GLY A 440 9.69 -12.37 4.02
CA GLY A 440 8.87 -12.66 2.83
C GLY A 440 8.45 -11.47 1.98
N PHE A 441 7.46 -11.65 1.09
CA PHE A 441 7.02 -10.61 0.15
C PHE A 441 6.15 -9.52 0.79
N ASP A 442 5.31 -9.88 1.77
CA ASP A 442 4.68 -8.89 2.68
C ASP A 442 5.76 -8.19 3.57
N GLY A 443 7.02 -8.63 3.48
CA GLY A 443 8.19 -7.88 3.94
C GLY A 443 8.43 -7.88 5.44
N GLY A 444 9.60 -7.37 5.80
CA GLY A 444 9.91 -6.91 7.14
C GLY A 444 9.20 -5.60 7.42
N GLY A 445 9.42 -4.55 6.63
CA GLY A 445 8.61 -3.32 6.68
C GLY A 445 7.40 -3.43 5.76
N GLU A 446 6.26 -2.89 6.20
CA GLU A 446 4.99 -2.96 5.47
C GLU A 446 4.44 -1.56 5.14
N TRP A 447 3.42 -1.50 4.28
CA TRP A 447 2.85 -0.29 3.68
C TRP A 447 2.33 0.75 4.67
N GLY A 448 1.95 0.33 5.87
CA GLY A 448 1.53 1.24 6.93
C GLY A 448 2.65 2.13 7.45
N GLY A 449 3.89 1.88 7.02
CA GLY A 449 5.04 2.71 7.32
C GLY A 449 5.52 2.56 8.76
N ALA A 450 6.40 3.49 9.15
CA ALA A 450 6.91 3.61 10.50
C ALA A 450 6.55 4.99 11.07
N ALA A 451 6.62 5.12 12.39
CA ALA A 451 6.44 6.41 13.06
C ALA A 451 7.77 6.91 13.60
N VAL A 452 8.05 8.21 13.48
CA VAL A 452 9.27 8.82 14.04
C VAL A 452 8.88 9.85 15.08
N ASP A 453 9.42 9.73 16.29
CA ASP A 453 9.41 10.81 17.28
C ASP A 453 10.55 11.78 16.97
N PRO A 454 10.27 12.97 16.41
CA PRO A 454 11.31 13.91 15.99
C PRO A 454 12.07 14.51 17.18
N ALA A 455 11.52 14.46 18.39
CA ALA A 455 12.18 15.00 19.58
C ALA A 455 13.32 14.09 20.04
N THR A 456 13.16 12.77 19.87
CA THR A 456 14.13 11.76 20.32
C THR A 456 14.92 11.12 19.19
N GLY A 457 14.51 11.31 17.92
CA GLY A 457 15.11 10.62 16.77
C GLY A 457 14.87 9.11 16.80
N THR A 458 13.78 8.66 17.45
CA THR A 458 13.43 7.24 17.54
C THR A 458 12.38 6.89 16.50
N LEU A 459 12.65 5.84 15.72
CA LEU A 459 11.73 5.25 14.76
C LEU A 459 11.05 4.02 15.37
N TYR A 460 9.74 3.89 15.18
CA TYR A 460 8.91 2.78 15.63
C TYR A 460 8.34 2.06 14.40
N VAL A 461 8.62 0.76 14.27
CA VAL A 461 8.25 -0.03 13.08
C VAL A 461 7.84 -1.43 13.49
N ASN A 462 6.66 -1.87 13.02
CA ASN A 462 6.27 -3.27 13.11
C ASN A 462 6.94 -4.09 12.01
N SER A 463 7.06 -5.39 12.23
CA SER A 463 7.68 -6.27 11.25
C SER A 463 7.11 -7.67 11.22
N SER A 464 6.97 -8.23 10.01
CA SER A 464 6.61 -9.63 9.80
C SER A 464 7.87 -10.47 9.58
N GLU A 465 8.02 -11.55 10.36
CA GLU A 465 9.12 -12.51 10.26
C GLU A 465 8.60 -13.84 9.72
N MET A 466 8.16 -13.83 8.46
CA MET A 466 7.66 -15.00 7.74
C MET A 466 8.57 -15.33 6.55
N ALA A 467 8.96 -16.60 6.40
CA ALA A 467 9.68 -17.10 5.23
C ALA A 467 8.70 -17.49 4.12
N TRP A 468 9.07 -17.20 2.87
CA TRP A 468 8.30 -17.54 1.68
C TRP A 468 9.20 -18.29 0.70
N VAL A 469 8.60 -19.06 -0.20
CA VAL A 469 9.33 -19.86 -1.19
C VAL A 469 8.96 -19.38 -2.59
N LEU A 470 9.98 -18.90 -3.32
CA LEU A 470 9.86 -18.50 -4.71
C LEU A 470 10.45 -19.59 -5.61
N THR A 471 9.57 -20.31 -6.30
CA THR A 471 9.98 -21.32 -7.29
C THR A 471 9.60 -20.85 -8.69
N MET A 472 10.56 -20.89 -9.60
CA MET A 472 10.40 -20.54 -11.00
C MET A 472 10.22 -21.80 -11.85
N VAL A 473 9.24 -21.78 -12.75
CA VAL A 473 8.95 -22.88 -13.67
C VAL A 473 9.00 -22.38 -15.10
N PRO A 474 9.48 -23.20 -16.05
CA PRO A 474 9.53 -22.81 -17.45
C PRO A 474 8.12 -22.67 -18.00
N VAL A 475 7.88 -21.63 -18.81
CA VAL A 475 6.70 -21.56 -19.67
C VAL A 475 6.91 -22.54 -20.82
N PRO A 476 5.95 -23.44 -21.14
CA PRO A 476 6.13 -24.41 -22.22
C PRO A 476 6.44 -23.73 -23.55
N ALA A 477 7.40 -24.29 -24.29
CA ALA A 477 7.73 -23.81 -25.63
C ALA A 477 6.56 -24.03 -26.60
N ARG A 478 6.45 -23.18 -27.63
CA ARG A 478 5.35 -23.24 -28.62
C ARG A 478 5.14 -24.62 -29.24
N ALA A 479 6.22 -25.35 -29.50
CA ALA A 479 6.18 -26.70 -30.07
C ALA A 479 5.77 -27.81 -29.07
N SER A 480 5.72 -27.50 -27.77
CA SER A 480 5.59 -28.49 -26.70
C SER A 480 4.23 -28.51 -26.00
N ALA A 481 3.39 -27.49 -26.18
CA ALA A 481 2.06 -27.43 -25.58
C ALA A 481 1.09 -26.55 -26.39
N PRO A 482 -0.22 -26.84 -26.36
CA PRO A 482 -1.24 -25.99 -26.99
C PRO A 482 -1.23 -24.56 -26.45
N VAL A 483 -1.75 -23.60 -27.24
CA VAL A 483 -1.81 -22.18 -26.89
C VAL A 483 -2.48 -21.96 -25.52
N GLY A 484 -3.62 -22.61 -25.27
CA GLY A 484 -4.37 -22.44 -24.02
C GLY A 484 -3.58 -22.82 -22.77
N GLU A 485 -2.79 -23.90 -22.83
CA GLU A 485 -1.93 -24.33 -21.73
C GLU A 485 -0.78 -23.34 -21.51
N ARG A 486 -0.14 -22.88 -22.58
CA ARG A 486 0.97 -21.91 -22.50
C ARG A 486 0.55 -20.59 -21.89
N VAL A 487 -0.56 -20.02 -22.39
CA VAL A 487 -1.10 -18.75 -21.90
C VAL A 487 -1.57 -18.90 -20.45
N TYR A 488 -2.17 -20.05 -20.09
CA TYR A 488 -2.52 -20.37 -18.71
C TYR A 488 -1.30 -20.37 -17.78
N VAL A 489 -0.24 -21.10 -18.15
CA VAL A 489 0.99 -21.16 -17.36
C VAL A 489 1.58 -19.76 -17.18
N GLN A 490 1.64 -18.97 -18.26
CA GLN A 490 2.19 -17.62 -18.24
C GLN A 490 1.46 -16.69 -17.26
N TYR A 491 0.12 -16.62 -17.33
CA TYR A 491 -0.65 -15.55 -16.68
C TYR A 491 -1.51 -16.00 -15.49
N CYS A 492 -1.89 -17.28 -15.41
CA CYS A 492 -2.86 -17.77 -14.44
C CYS A 492 -2.24 -18.67 -13.37
N ALA A 493 -1.17 -19.41 -13.70
CA ALA A 493 -0.62 -20.44 -12.82
C ALA A 493 0.05 -19.88 -11.54
N SER A 494 0.53 -18.63 -11.55
CA SER A 494 1.08 -17.99 -10.35
C SER A 494 0.05 -17.84 -9.23
N CYS A 495 -1.24 -17.80 -9.56
CA CYS A 495 -2.34 -17.75 -8.61
C CYS A 495 -3.01 -19.11 -8.44
N HIS A 496 -3.31 -19.78 -9.56
CA HIS A 496 -4.12 -21.00 -9.56
C HIS A 496 -3.32 -22.30 -9.49
N GLY A 497 -1.99 -22.21 -9.45
CA GLY A 497 -1.07 -23.35 -9.47
C GLY A 497 -0.93 -23.95 -10.88
N ILE A 498 0.20 -24.59 -11.16
CA ILE A 498 0.40 -25.31 -12.44
C ILE A 498 -0.60 -26.46 -12.57
N ASP A 499 -1.02 -27.05 -11.45
CA ASP A 499 -1.99 -28.13 -11.38
C ASP A 499 -3.45 -27.66 -11.28
N ARG A 500 -3.70 -26.34 -11.37
CA ARG A 500 -5.04 -25.71 -11.28
C ARG A 500 -5.73 -25.88 -9.92
N ARG A 501 -5.06 -26.37 -8.89
CA ARG A 501 -5.70 -26.64 -7.59
C ARG A 501 -6.02 -25.38 -6.78
N GLY A 502 -5.50 -24.21 -7.18
CA GLY A 502 -5.60 -23.00 -6.38
C GLY A 502 -4.72 -23.08 -5.14
N GLY A 503 -5.03 -22.28 -4.13
CA GLY A 503 -4.23 -22.21 -2.91
C GLY A 503 -4.40 -20.88 -2.20
N SER A 504 -3.29 -20.28 -1.78
CA SER A 504 -3.25 -18.94 -1.19
C SER A 504 -2.25 -18.07 -1.94
N ALA A 505 -2.69 -16.94 -2.50
CA ALA A 505 -1.82 -15.90 -3.06
C ALA A 505 -1.95 -14.63 -2.23
N GLN A 506 -0.81 -14.05 -1.81
CA GLN A 506 -0.73 -12.86 -0.93
C GLN A 506 -1.64 -12.91 0.31
N GLY A 507 -1.84 -14.10 0.88
CA GLY A 507 -2.66 -14.30 2.09
C GLY A 507 -4.16 -14.29 1.84
N GLN A 508 -4.58 -14.43 0.58
CA GLN A 508 -5.97 -14.57 0.16
C GLN A 508 -6.18 -15.93 -0.50
N LEU A 509 -7.35 -16.52 -0.27
CA LEU A 509 -7.72 -17.79 -0.87
C LEU A 509 -7.93 -17.65 -2.39
N VAL A 510 -7.22 -18.46 -3.17
CA VAL A 510 -7.39 -18.56 -4.62
C VAL A 510 -8.16 -19.84 -4.94
N PRO A 511 -9.29 -19.77 -5.66
CA PRO A 511 -10.11 -20.95 -5.93
C PRO A 511 -9.43 -21.92 -6.89
N SER A 512 -9.78 -23.20 -6.74
CA SER A 512 -9.43 -24.23 -7.71
C SER A 512 -10.14 -24.00 -9.05
N LEU A 513 -9.41 -24.23 -10.13
CA LEU A 513 -9.90 -24.30 -11.50
C LEU A 513 -10.01 -25.73 -12.02
N VAL A 514 -9.71 -26.74 -11.18
CA VAL A 514 -10.04 -28.13 -11.49
C VAL A 514 -11.55 -28.22 -11.68
N ASP A 515 -11.96 -28.88 -12.76
CA ASP A 515 -13.38 -29.13 -13.07
C ASP A 515 -14.23 -27.85 -13.22
N VAL A 516 -13.59 -26.70 -13.49
CA VAL A 516 -14.27 -25.41 -13.62
C VAL A 516 -15.30 -25.39 -14.75
N GLY A 517 -15.11 -26.25 -15.78
CA GLY A 517 -16.05 -26.42 -16.89
C GLY A 517 -17.45 -26.94 -16.50
N HIS A 518 -17.62 -27.52 -15.31
CA HIS A 518 -18.95 -27.86 -14.78
C HIS A 518 -19.70 -26.66 -14.20
N ARG A 519 -19.00 -25.56 -13.90
CA ARG A 519 -19.56 -24.36 -13.27
C ARG A 519 -19.69 -23.18 -14.23
N PHE A 520 -18.87 -23.14 -15.27
CA PHE A 520 -18.78 -22.02 -16.21
C PHE A 520 -18.65 -22.53 -17.64
N ASP A 521 -19.36 -21.89 -18.57
CA ASP A 521 -19.15 -22.11 -20.00
C ASP A 521 -17.96 -21.29 -20.53
N SER A 522 -17.63 -21.45 -21.81
CA SER A 522 -16.50 -20.71 -22.41
C SER A 522 -16.75 -19.21 -22.46
N THR A 523 -17.99 -18.76 -22.61
CA THR A 523 -18.34 -17.33 -22.61
C THR A 523 -18.16 -16.72 -21.23
N ASP A 524 -18.58 -17.43 -20.17
CA ASP A 524 -18.37 -17.03 -18.79
C ASP A 524 -16.87 -16.92 -18.46
N LEU A 525 -16.08 -17.93 -18.84
CA LEU A 525 -14.63 -17.95 -18.59
C LEU A 525 -13.92 -16.80 -19.30
N VAL A 526 -14.26 -16.55 -20.57
CA VAL A 526 -13.70 -15.41 -21.31
C VAL A 526 -14.06 -14.08 -20.63
N ALA A 527 -15.31 -13.91 -20.19
CA ALA A 527 -15.73 -12.69 -19.50
C ALA A 527 -15.02 -12.49 -18.16
N LEU A 528 -14.77 -13.58 -17.41
CA LEU A 528 -14.01 -13.55 -16.15
C LEU A 528 -12.54 -13.18 -16.39
N ILE A 529 -11.89 -13.75 -17.41
CA ILE A 529 -10.51 -13.43 -17.77
C ILE A 529 -10.39 -11.96 -18.21
N ASP A 530 -11.36 -11.50 -19.01
CA ASP A 530 -11.38 -10.14 -19.54
C ASP A 530 -11.57 -9.07 -18.46
N LYS A 531 -12.51 -9.28 -17.54
CA LYS A 531 -12.89 -8.26 -16.54
C LYS A 531 -12.20 -8.42 -15.19
N GLY A 532 -11.67 -9.61 -14.91
CA GLY A 532 -11.27 -9.99 -13.55
C GLY A 532 -12.49 -10.22 -12.64
N LYS A 533 -12.23 -10.68 -11.42
CA LYS A 533 -13.26 -10.82 -10.38
C LYS A 533 -12.64 -10.81 -8.99
N GLY A 534 -13.12 -9.91 -8.13
CA GLY A 534 -12.63 -9.77 -6.76
C GLY A 534 -11.15 -9.36 -6.74
N THR A 535 -10.28 -10.30 -6.41
CA THR A 535 -8.83 -10.09 -6.30
C THR A 535 -8.08 -10.52 -7.57
N MET A 536 -8.75 -11.23 -8.49
CA MET A 536 -8.19 -11.58 -9.79
C MET A 536 -8.21 -10.32 -10.67
N PRO A 537 -7.05 -9.85 -11.17
CA PRO A 537 -6.98 -8.70 -12.07
C PRO A 537 -7.64 -9.02 -13.42
N SER A 538 -7.89 -7.97 -14.20
CA SER A 538 -8.25 -8.10 -15.61
C SER A 538 -7.02 -8.53 -16.43
N PHE A 539 -7.25 -9.42 -17.39
CA PHE A 539 -6.29 -9.79 -18.43
C PHE A 539 -6.80 -9.37 -19.81
N GLY A 540 -7.47 -8.21 -19.89
CA GLY A 540 -8.07 -7.70 -21.13
C GLY A 540 -7.06 -7.46 -22.26
N PHE A 541 -5.76 -7.40 -21.94
CA PHE A 541 -4.67 -7.24 -22.92
C PHE A 541 -4.38 -8.52 -23.74
N ILE A 542 -4.80 -9.69 -23.26
CA ILE A 542 -4.70 -10.98 -23.96
C ILE A 542 -5.71 -10.99 -25.12
N SER A 543 -5.36 -11.61 -26.26
CA SER A 543 -6.25 -11.64 -27.42
C SER A 543 -7.51 -12.50 -27.19
N ASP A 544 -8.59 -12.25 -27.91
CA ASP A 544 -9.82 -13.03 -27.76
C ASP A 544 -9.62 -14.51 -28.14
N GLY A 545 -8.73 -14.80 -29.10
CA GLY A 545 -8.32 -16.17 -29.43
C GLY A 545 -7.59 -16.86 -28.27
N GLU A 546 -6.65 -16.17 -27.64
CA GLU A 546 -5.94 -16.67 -26.47
C GLU A 546 -6.89 -16.89 -25.28
N LYS A 547 -7.83 -15.97 -25.02
CA LYS A 547 -8.86 -16.15 -23.96
C LYS A 547 -9.72 -17.39 -24.21
N LYS A 548 -10.15 -17.61 -25.45
CA LYS A 548 -10.91 -18.82 -25.85
C LYS A 548 -10.07 -20.08 -25.68
N ALA A 549 -8.79 -20.04 -26.05
CA ALA A 549 -7.88 -21.17 -25.89
C ALA A 549 -7.68 -21.53 -24.41
N ILE A 550 -7.55 -20.54 -23.51
CA ILE A 550 -7.54 -20.78 -22.05
C ILE A 550 -8.85 -21.43 -21.62
N ALA A 551 -10.00 -20.90 -22.04
CA ALA A 551 -11.30 -21.44 -21.67
C ALA A 551 -11.46 -22.92 -22.10
N ALA A 552 -11.06 -23.25 -23.33
CA ALA A 552 -11.04 -24.63 -23.84
C ALA A 552 -10.10 -25.53 -23.02
N PHE A 553 -8.88 -25.06 -22.72
CA PHE A 553 -7.91 -25.78 -21.88
C PHE A 553 -8.45 -26.07 -20.47
N LEU A 554 -9.08 -25.08 -19.83
CA LEU A 554 -9.69 -25.23 -18.51
C LEU A 554 -10.88 -26.20 -18.50
N ARG A 555 -11.56 -26.34 -19.65
CA ARG A 555 -12.70 -27.26 -19.83
C ARG A 555 -12.28 -28.65 -20.30
N GLY A 556 -11.00 -28.88 -20.58
CA GLY A 556 -10.51 -30.16 -21.10
C GLY A 556 -10.95 -30.43 -22.55
N GLU A 557 -11.28 -29.37 -23.29
CA GLU A 557 -11.69 -29.45 -24.70
C GLU A 557 -10.45 -29.48 -25.61
N SER A 558 -10.51 -30.23 -26.71
CA SER A 558 -9.44 -30.22 -27.71
C SER A 558 -9.51 -28.94 -28.55
N ALA A 559 -8.38 -28.26 -28.73
CA ALA A 559 -8.32 -27.02 -29.52
C ALA A 559 -8.82 -27.25 -30.95
N SER A 560 -9.65 -26.33 -31.46
CA SER A 560 -10.07 -26.34 -32.85
C SER A 560 -8.92 -25.80 -33.72
N LYS A 561 -8.52 -26.55 -34.77
CA LYS A 561 -7.37 -26.21 -35.65
C LYS A 561 -7.46 -24.85 -36.35
N GLY A 562 -8.61 -24.16 -36.31
CA GLY A 562 -8.84 -22.85 -36.94
C GLY A 562 -8.61 -21.65 -36.02
N GLU A 563 -8.40 -21.86 -34.71
CA GLU A 563 -8.21 -20.79 -33.71
C GLU A 563 -6.73 -20.55 -33.34
N GLU A 564 -5.80 -21.33 -33.91
CA GLU A 564 -4.37 -21.34 -33.54
C GLU A 564 -3.50 -20.30 -34.28
N GLU A 565 -3.96 -19.71 -35.39
CA GLU A 565 -3.11 -18.88 -36.26
C GLU A 565 -3.44 -17.37 -36.31
N GLU A 566 -4.65 -16.93 -35.93
CA GLU A 566 -5.00 -15.50 -35.91
C GLU A 566 -4.89 -14.89 -34.50
N GLY A 567 -3.79 -14.19 -34.23
CA GLY A 567 -3.70 -13.24 -33.11
C GLY A 567 -2.91 -13.70 -31.87
N GLU A 568 -1.98 -14.66 -32.02
CA GLU A 568 -1.05 -15.01 -30.93
C GLU A 568 -0.13 -13.81 -30.63
N LYS A 569 -0.34 -13.16 -29.49
CA LYS A 569 0.46 -12.05 -28.97
C LYS A 569 1.42 -12.49 -27.87
N VAL A 570 1.39 -13.77 -27.44
CA VAL A 570 2.36 -14.32 -26.49
C VAL A 570 3.77 -14.02 -26.99
N GLU A 571 4.35 -12.93 -26.50
CA GLU A 571 5.73 -12.57 -26.75
C GLU A 571 6.56 -13.74 -26.25
N ALA A 572 7.37 -14.31 -27.13
CA ALA A 572 8.38 -15.31 -26.83
C ALA A 572 9.50 -14.79 -25.88
N GLY A 573 9.20 -13.82 -25.01
CA GLY A 573 10.17 -12.98 -24.31
C GLY A 573 10.33 -13.22 -22.81
N VAL A 574 9.45 -13.99 -22.15
CA VAL A 574 9.59 -14.34 -20.71
C VAL A 574 9.52 -15.87 -20.55
N PRO A 575 10.66 -16.57 -20.44
CA PRO A 575 10.72 -18.04 -20.47
C PRO A 575 10.36 -18.71 -19.14
N PHE A 576 10.24 -17.93 -18.05
CA PHE A 576 9.91 -18.44 -16.72
C PHE A 576 8.74 -17.67 -16.10
N THR A 577 7.92 -18.38 -15.35
CA THR A 577 6.90 -17.79 -14.47
C THR A 577 7.10 -18.31 -13.05
N SER A 578 6.66 -17.54 -12.06
CA SER A 578 6.69 -17.98 -10.67
C SER A 578 5.50 -18.85 -10.32
N THR A 579 5.71 -19.75 -9.38
CA THR A 579 4.65 -20.53 -8.71
C THR A 579 3.86 -19.70 -7.69
N GLY A 580 4.04 -18.37 -7.70
CA GLY A 580 3.33 -17.46 -6.84
C GLY A 580 3.96 -17.22 -5.48
N TYR A 581 3.10 -16.79 -4.57
CA TYR A 581 3.38 -16.14 -3.31
C TYR A 581 3.23 -17.14 -2.15
N ASN A 582 4.14 -18.13 -2.11
CA ASN A 582 4.02 -19.31 -1.24
C ASN A 582 4.64 -19.08 0.14
N ARG A 583 3.83 -19.05 1.20
CA ARG A 583 4.32 -19.00 2.58
C ARG A 583 4.96 -20.34 3.00
N PHE A 584 6.06 -20.27 3.73
CA PHE A 584 6.71 -21.44 4.33
C PHE A 584 6.08 -21.75 5.68
N LEU A 585 5.05 -22.61 5.66
CA LEU A 585 4.24 -22.98 6.82
C LEU A 585 4.51 -24.43 7.27
N ASP A 586 4.33 -24.71 8.55
CA ASP A 586 4.31 -26.05 9.12
C ASP A 586 2.97 -26.77 8.83
N SER A 587 2.87 -28.04 9.21
CA SER A 587 1.67 -28.87 8.96
C SER A 587 0.42 -28.42 9.71
N GLU A 588 0.52 -27.57 10.74
CA GLU A 588 -0.62 -26.95 11.40
C GLU A 588 -0.94 -25.55 10.83
N GLY A 589 -0.20 -25.09 9.81
CA GLY A 589 -0.43 -23.82 9.14
C GLY A 589 0.25 -22.62 9.80
N TYR A 590 1.15 -22.83 10.77
CA TYR A 590 1.93 -21.76 11.40
C TYR A 590 3.23 -21.49 10.62
N PRO A 591 3.86 -20.30 10.77
CA PRO A 591 5.17 -20.05 10.18
C PRO A 591 6.17 -21.16 10.54
N ALA A 592 6.81 -21.77 9.54
CA ALA A 592 7.78 -22.87 9.74
C ALA A 592 9.17 -22.38 10.22
N VAL A 593 9.23 -21.21 10.85
CA VAL A 593 10.41 -20.60 11.45
C VAL A 593 10.18 -20.39 12.94
N LYS A 594 11.25 -20.33 13.74
CA LYS A 594 11.13 -20.01 15.17
C LYS A 594 10.52 -18.62 15.38
N PRO A 595 9.68 -18.42 16.41
CA PRO A 595 9.20 -17.10 16.78
C PRO A 595 10.35 -16.16 17.23
N PRO A 596 10.16 -14.83 17.20
CA PRO A 596 8.90 -14.16 16.91
C PRO A 596 8.57 -14.16 15.40
N TRP A 597 7.27 -14.20 15.09
CA TRP A 597 6.71 -14.14 13.73
C TRP A 597 6.22 -12.75 13.36
N GLY A 598 6.06 -11.88 14.35
CA GLY A 598 6.02 -10.45 14.13
C GLY A 598 6.36 -9.67 15.38
N THR A 599 6.87 -8.46 15.17
CA THR A 599 7.49 -7.65 16.22
C THR A 599 7.13 -6.19 16.07
N LEU A 600 7.16 -5.45 17.18
CA LEU A 600 7.27 -4.00 17.20
C LEU A 600 8.69 -3.63 17.65
N ASN A 601 9.31 -2.71 16.92
CA ASN A 601 10.71 -2.32 17.11
C ASN A 601 10.81 -0.82 17.36
N ALA A 602 11.70 -0.43 18.27
CA ALA A 602 12.18 0.94 18.38
C ALA A 602 13.65 1.03 17.98
N VAL A 603 13.95 1.97 17.10
CA VAL A 603 15.26 2.15 16.48
C VAL A 603 15.75 3.57 16.72
N ASP A 604 16.92 3.71 17.31
CA ASP A 604 17.61 4.99 17.49
C ASP A 604 18.27 5.39 16.16
N LEU A 605 17.72 6.41 15.48
CA LEU A 605 18.29 6.91 14.23
C LEU A 605 19.47 7.87 14.43
N VAL A 606 19.71 8.34 15.66
CA VAL A 606 20.86 9.20 15.97
C VAL A 606 22.14 8.36 15.97
N HIS A 607 22.09 7.20 16.64
CA HIS A 607 23.22 6.29 16.81
C HIS A 607 23.21 5.07 15.88
N GLY A 608 22.06 4.78 15.27
CA GLY A 608 21.88 3.62 14.39
C GLY A 608 21.84 2.31 15.19
N GLU A 609 21.03 2.25 16.23
CA GLU A 609 20.96 1.12 17.17
C GLU A 609 19.52 0.70 17.46
N THR A 610 19.30 -0.58 17.76
CA THR A 610 18.00 -1.05 18.25
C THR A 610 17.85 -0.70 19.73
N ARG A 611 16.76 -0.03 20.10
CA ARG A 611 16.44 0.30 21.50
C ARG A 611 15.71 -0.85 22.19
N TRP A 612 14.69 -1.38 21.54
CA TRP A 612 13.93 -2.53 22.02
C TRP A 612 13.19 -3.21 20.86
N ARG A 613 12.87 -4.48 21.05
CA ARG A 613 12.05 -5.31 20.17
C ARG A 613 11.13 -6.15 21.03
N VAL A 614 9.84 -6.17 20.72
CA VAL A 614 8.83 -6.97 21.43
C VAL A 614 7.93 -7.70 20.42
N PRO A 615 7.40 -8.89 20.73
CA PRO A 615 6.39 -9.54 19.88
C PRO A 615 5.17 -8.63 19.67
N LEU A 616 4.63 -8.60 18.45
CA LEU A 616 3.38 -7.90 18.14
C LEU A 616 2.34 -8.89 17.61
N GLY A 617 1.29 -9.07 18.41
CA GLY A 617 0.22 -10.03 18.19
C GLY A 617 0.44 -11.37 18.90
N GLU A 618 -0.62 -12.16 19.02
CA GLU A 618 -0.53 -13.53 19.52
C GLU A 618 -1.45 -14.51 18.80
N TYR A 619 -1.19 -15.80 19.02
CA TYR A 619 -2.11 -16.90 18.70
C TYR A 619 -2.66 -17.45 20.02
N PRO A 620 -3.86 -17.05 20.47
CA PRO A 620 -4.37 -17.42 21.80
C PRO A 620 -4.41 -18.93 22.04
N GLU A 621 -4.63 -19.72 20.98
CA GLU A 621 -4.58 -21.18 21.03
C GLU A 621 -3.18 -21.75 21.31
N LEU A 622 -2.11 -21.10 20.85
CA LEU A 622 -0.74 -21.48 21.18
C LEU A 622 -0.39 -21.06 22.60
N THR A 623 -0.81 -19.87 23.03
CA THR A 623 -0.67 -19.40 24.42
C THR A 623 -1.33 -20.37 25.40
N ARG A 624 -2.54 -20.87 25.08
CA ARG A 624 -3.23 -21.91 25.87
C ARG A 624 -2.48 -23.24 25.93
N ARG A 625 -1.63 -23.54 24.94
CA ARG A 625 -0.75 -24.73 24.91
C ARG A 625 0.57 -24.51 25.67
N GLY A 626 0.77 -23.35 26.30
CA GLY A 626 1.98 -23.02 27.04
C GLY A 626 3.11 -22.41 26.19
N ILE A 627 2.85 -22.10 24.92
CA ILE A 627 3.81 -21.41 24.05
C ILE A 627 3.71 -19.89 24.33
N PRO A 628 4.81 -19.18 24.62
CA PRO A 628 4.77 -17.73 24.84
C PRO A 628 4.25 -16.95 23.62
N PRO A 629 3.81 -15.68 23.78
CA PRO A 629 3.40 -14.85 22.66
C PRO A 629 4.43 -14.82 21.54
N THR A 630 4.05 -15.35 20.39
CA THR A 630 4.93 -15.54 19.23
C THR A 630 5.01 -14.31 18.34
N GLY A 631 4.12 -13.33 18.50
CA GLY A 631 3.84 -12.39 17.40
C GLY A 631 2.99 -13.06 16.31
N THR A 632 2.44 -12.24 15.42
CA THR A 632 1.77 -12.67 14.19
C THR A 632 2.36 -11.93 12.99
N GLU A 633 2.05 -12.34 11.76
CA GLU A 633 2.21 -11.42 10.63
C GLU A 633 1.47 -10.10 10.93
N ASN A 634 2.05 -8.98 10.51
CA ASN A 634 1.53 -7.65 10.78
C ASN A 634 1.25 -6.92 9.46
N TYR A 635 0.10 -6.26 9.39
CA TYR A 635 -0.34 -5.51 8.23
C TYR A 635 -0.95 -4.17 8.67
N GLY A 636 -0.37 -3.05 8.23
CA GLY A 636 -0.63 -1.71 8.78
C GLY A 636 0.59 -1.15 9.52
N GLY A 637 0.43 -0.01 10.21
CA GLY A 637 1.54 0.71 10.84
C GLY A 637 1.20 1.45 12.14
N PRO A 638 2.21 1.98 12.85
CA PRO A 638 2.04 2.60 14.17
C PRO A 638 1.82 4.12 14.11
N VAL A 639 1.31 4.69 15.20
CA VAL A 639 1.37 6.13 15.50
C VAL A 639 2.09 6.34 16.83
N VAL A 640 2.96 7.36 16.91
CA VAL A 640 3.63 7.76 18.16
C VAL A 640 3.13 9.13 18.66
N THR A 641 2.98 9.28 19.98
CA THR A 641 2.50 10.54 20.58
C THR A 641 3.49 11.14 21.58
N ALA A 642 3.37 12.45 21.82
CA ALA A 642 4.10 13.15 22.87
C ALA A 642 3.78 12.60 24.28
N GLY A 643 2.58 12.05 24.47
CA GLY A 643 2.15 11.34 25.69
C GLY A 643 2.97 10.09 26.06
N GLY A 644 3.93 9.70 25.23
CA GLY A 644 4.86 8.60 25.51
C GLY A 644 4.36 7.24 25.06
N LEU A 645 3.47 7.21 24.07
CA LEU A 645 2.77 6.01 23.62
C LEU A 645 3.02 5.71 22.15
N VAL A 646 3.01 4.43 21.79
CA VAL A 646 2.91 3.93 20.41
C VAL A 646 1.60 3.15 20.29
N PHE A 647 0.71 3.59 19.41
CA PHE A 647 -0.56 2.92 19.10
C PHE A 647 -0.45 2.11 17.81
N ILE A 648 -0.93 0.87 17.81
CA ILE A 648 -0.90 -0.01 16.61
C ILE A 648 -1.93 -1.15 16.70
N ALA A 649 -2.61 -1.44 15.58
CA ALA A 649 -3.62 -2.51 15.48
C ALA A 649 -3.25 -3.66 14.52
N ALA A 650 -2.10 -3.55 13.85
CA ALA A 650 -1.70 -4.31 12.67
C ALA A 650 -1.65 -5.85 12.80
N SER A 651 -1.84 -6.41 13.98
CA SER A 651 -1.71 -7.85 14.23
C SER A 651 -2.94 -8.65 13.82
N ARG A 652 -2.73 -9.93 13.50
CA ARG A 652 -3.77 -10.87 13.05
C ARG A 652 -4.79 -11.19 14.15
N ASP A 653 -4.43 -10.98 15.41
CA ASP A 653 -5.30 -11.18 16.57
C ASP A 653 -6.41 -10.13 16.72
N GLU A 654 -6.55 -9.17 15.80
CA GLU A 654 -7.62 -8.16 15.79
C GLU A 654 -7.63 -7.27 17.05
N MET A 655 -6.45 -7.05 17.65
CA MET A 655 -6.28 -6.21 18.84
C MET A 655 -5.70 -4.84 18.48
N PHE A 656 -6.21 -3.79 19.14
CA PHE A 656 -5.62 -2.46 19.12
C PHE A 656 -4.80 -2.23 20.39
N HIS A 657 -3.51 -1.93 20.25
CA HIS A 657 -2.56 -1.87 21.34
C HIS A 657 -2.04 -0.45 21.58
N ALA A 658 -1.67 -0.16 22.83
CA ALA A 658 -0.84 0.99 23.20
C ALA A 658 0.39 0.52 23.99
N PHE A 659 1.58 0.83 23.48
CA PHE A 659 2.86 0.50 24.08
C PHE A 659 3.53 1.73 24.66
N ASP A 660 4.29 1.53 25.74
CA ASP A 660 5.24 2.51 26.26
C ASP A 660 6.36 2.73 25.25
N LYS A 661 6.47 3.95 24.68
CA LYS A 661 7.43 4.21 23.60
C LYS A 661 8.89 4.02 24.03
N ARG A 662 9.21 4.15 25.32
CA ARG A 662 10.59 4.02 25.82
C ARG A 662 10.98 2.56 26.04
N THR A 663 10.05 1.71 26.45
CA THR A 663 10.35 0.37 26.95
C THR A 663 9.75 -0.77 26.12
N GLY A 664 8.81 -0.48 25.22
CA GLY A 664 8.07 -1.50 24.48
C GLY A 664 7.04 -2.26 25.34
N ARG A 665 6.83 -1.86 26.60
CA ARG A 665 5.85 -2.51 27.48
C ARG A 665 4.43 -2.21 27.01
N LEU A 666 3.61 -3.24 26.81
CA LEU A 666 2.18 -3.09 26.57
C LEU A 666 1.51 -2.43 27.79
N LEU A 667 0.75 -1.35 27.56
CA LEU A 667 0.07 -0.58 28.61
C LEU A 667 -1.45 -0.67 28.53
N TRP A 668 -1.99 -0.90 27.32
CA TRP A 668 -3.41 -1.01 27.07
C TRP A 668 -3.66 -1.79 25.79
N GLN A 669 -4.78 -2.52 25.73
CA GLN A 669 -5.26 -3.15 24.52
C GLN A 669 -6.79 -3.24 24.51
N ALA A 670 -7.39 -3.26 23.33
CA ALA A 670 -8.81 -3.54 23.14
C ALA A 670 -9.05 -4.40 21.90
N ARG A 671 -10.06 -5.27 21.96
CA ARG A 671 -10.48 -6.08 20.80
C ARG A 671 -11.24 -5.20 19.82
N LEU A 672 -10.85 -5.24 18.54
CA LEU A 672 -11.58 -4.62 17.45
C LEU A 672 -12.67 -5.56 16.91
N PRO A 673 -13.73 -5.01 16.26
CA PRO A 673 -14.78 -5.83 15.66
C PRO A 673 -14.28 -6.71 14.50
N ALA A 674 -13.19 -6.30 13.84
CA ALA A 674 -12.48 -7.05 12.81
C ALA A 674 -11.00 -6.62 12.79
N GLY A 675 -10.16 -7.29 12.00
CA GLY A 675 -8.73 -6.95 11.83
C GLY A 675 -8.48 -5.46 11.53
N GLY A 676 -7.67 -4.81 12.37
CA GLY A 676 -7.29 -3.40 12.27
C GLY A 676 -6.06 -3.20 11.41
N TYR A 677 -6.19 -3.42 10.11
CA TYR A 677 -5.03 -3.38 9.20
C TYR A 677 -4.66 -2.01 8.68
N ALA A 678 -5.22 -0.94 9.23
CA ALA A 678 -4.86 0.44 8.89
C ALA A 678 -3.86 1.04 9.89
N THR A 679 -3.16 2.09 9.46
CA THR A 679 -2.46 2.98 10.40
C THR A 679 -3.50 3.85 11.13
N PRO A 680 -3.51 3.91 12.48
CA PRO A 680 -4.42 4.77 13.24
C PRO A 680 -4.19 6.27 12.97
N SER A 681 -5.15 7.10 13.36
CA SER A 681 -5.02 8.56 13.41
C SER A 681 -5.30 9.04 14.84
N THR A 682 -4.67 10.14 15.26
CA THR A 682 -5.01 10.79 16.53
C THR A 682 -5.22 12.29 16.32
N TYR A 683 -6.22 12.83 17.00
CA TYR A 683 -6.67 14.20 16.82
C TYR A 683 -7.36 14.69 18.10
N GLU A 684 -7.62 15.99 18.18
CA GLU A 684 -8.36 16.62 19.26
C GLU A 684 -9.52 17.44 18.69
N VAL A 685 -10.71 17.25 19.24
CA VAL A 685 -11.90 18.06 18.94
C VAL A 685 -12.57 18.43 20.25
N GLY A 686 -12.86 19.73 20.41
CA GLY A 686 -13.52 20.24 21.62
C GLY A 686 -12.70 20.01 22.90
N GLY A 687 -11.36 20.02 22.81
CA GLY A 687 -10.48 19.80 23.96
C GLY A 687 -10.32 18.34 24.39
N ARG A 688 -10.89 17.39 23.65
CA ARG A 688 -10.78 15.95 23.91
C ARG A 688 -9.97 15.27 22.81
N GLN A 689 -8.94 14.53 23.20
CA GLN A 689 -8.11 13.74 22.30
C GLN A 689 -8.77 12.39 22.01
N TYR A 690 -8.72 12.01 20.73
CA TYR A 690 -9.20 10.75 20.21
C TYR A 690 -8.07 10.00 19.50
N VAL A 691 -8.17 8.68 19.46
CA VAL A 691 -7.38 7.81 18.58
C VAL A 691 -8.35 6.90 17.83
N VAL A 692 -8.32 6.95 16.50
CA VAL A 692 -9.25 6.22 15.62
C VAL A 692 -8.49 5.25 14.73
N VAL A 693 -9.07 4.08 14.50
CA VAL A 693 -8.53 3.08 13.57
C VAL A 693 -9.66 2.44 12.76
N ALA A 694 -9.38 2.13 11.50
CA ALA A 694 -10.27 1.36 10.66
C ALA A 694 -10.06 -0.15 10.89
N ALA A 695 -11.16 -0.87 11.05
CA ALA A 695 -11.25 -2.31 11.29
C ALA A 695 -12.04 -2.97 10.15
N GLY A 696 -11.35 -3.16 9.02
CA GLY A 696 -11.93 -3.78 7.82
C GLY A 696 -11.76 -5.30 7.74
N GLY A 697 -10.76 -5.87 8.43
CA GLY A 697 -10.49 -7.31 8.41
C GLY A 697 -10.06 -7.86 7.04
N GLY A 698 -10.50 -9.10 6.74
CA GLY A 698 -10.40 -9.80 5.45
C GLY A 698 -9.01 -10.20 4.94
N LYS A 699 -7.95 -9.50 5.35
CA LYS A 699 -6.55 -9.91 5.09
C LYS A 699 -6.10 -10.94 6.14
N MET A 700 -5.14 -11.81 5.78
CA MET A 700 -4.60 -12.88 6.66
C MET A 700 -5.67 -13.89 7.15
N GLY A 701 -6.79 -14.00 6.44
CA GLY A 701 -7.89 -14.92 6.77
C GLY A 701 -8.71 -14.51 7.99
N THR A 702 -8.70 -13.23 8.37
CA THR A 702 -9.62 -12.71 9.41
C THR A 702 -10.98 -12.37 8.81
N ARG A 703 -11.99 -12.26 9.68
CA ARG A 703 -13.37 -11.96 9.26
C ARG A 703 -13.45 -10.57 8.65
N SER A 704 -14.39 -10.37 7.72
CA SER A 704 -14.69 -9.03 7.22
C SER A 704 -15.32 -8.12 8.27
N GLY A 705 -14.99 -6.85 8.19
CA GLY A 705 -15.61 -5.76 8.93
C GLY A 705 -15.69 -4.49 8.09
N ASP A 706 -16.31 -3.47 8.65
CA ASP A 706 -16.58 -2.18 8.01
C ASP A 706 -16.53 -1.01 9.00
N ALA A 707 -15.88 -1.22 10.15
CA ALA A 707 -15.98 -0.31 11.27
C ALA A 707 -14.80 0.67 11.33
N TYR A 708 -15.08 1.91 11.71
CA TYR A 708 -14.12 2.84 12.28
C TYR A 708 -14.39 2.94 13.77
N VAL A 709 -13.37 2.71 14.59
CA VAL A 709 -13.49 2.71 16.05
C VAL A 709 -12.61 3.81 16.62
N ALA A 710 -13.21 4.77 17.32
CA ALA A 710 -12.48 5.81 18.03
C ALA A 710 -12.48 5.58 19.54
N PHE A 711 -11.32 5.82 20.16
CA PHE A 711 -11.10 5.72 21.59
C PHE A 711 -10.73 7.08 22.16
N ALA A 712 -11.19 7.36 23.37
CA ALA A 712 -10.81 8.56 24.12
C ALA A 712 -10.87 8.30 25.62
N LEU A 713 -10.33 9.23 26.42
CA LEU A 713 -10.56 9.22 27.86
C LEU A 713 -12.05 9.54 28.15
N PRO A 714 -12.66 8.90 29.16
CA PRO A 714 -14.06 9.09 29.52
C PRO A 714 -14.37 10.49 30.05
#